data_AF-L9KL74-F1
#
_entry.id   AF-L9KL74-F1
#
_cell.length_a   1.000
_cell.length_b   1.000
_cell.length_c   1.000
_cell.angle_alpha   90.00
_cell.angle_beta   90.00
_cell.angle_gamma   90.00
#
_symmetry.space_group_name_H-M   'P 1'
#
loop_
_entity.id
_entity.type
_entity.pdbx_description
1 polymer ?
#
loop_
_entity_poly.entity_id
_entity_poly.type
_entity_poly.pdbx_seq_one_letter_code
_entity_poly.pdbx_strand_id
1 'polypeptide(L)'
;MDLRSTPARSLDKFIEDNLLPDTEFRLQVKKAINIISDFLKERCFQDASCFAKRPKVVKVVKGGSSGKGTTLRGRSDADLVVFLSPLTSFQEQLTRRGEFIHEIRRQLEACERQLLFNVKFEVKSRQWDNPRVLSFKLSNPHLWQEVEFDVLPAFDALGQYKRSRPDPEIYVRLIKECTSLKREGEFSTCFTELQRDFLRQRPTKLKSLIRLVKYWYQKCKEKLGKPLPPQYAMELLTVHAWEYGSMETEFSTAQGFQTVLKLVINYQQLCIFWTVYYDFKDPYIGYYLTQQLRKPRPVILDPADPTGNVAGGDLERWRRLAREAEDWLGASCFRNWDGSRVNFWDVPLQCSKQLGAMGNLVSDLFSGQPDLRSVPAQQLSDFVRNSLEPSEECQKAIKWTVDAICCILKRDQQQPLIQDVARGGSYGRKTVFRGKSDGTLVLFLSHFTQFQDQKKSQREILDQIEHRLKVQPLLKELADIVEIQRLRGALIIQVSTKWHSVSFEVVPAFNALGTRETPRPCIYRDLKRALDETKSSAGEFSVCFTELQQKFFNNRPRKLKDLILLVKYWYRQCQIKLKGSSSLPPYALELLTVYAWEQGCGAEDFDLAEGIRTVLRLICQYNQLCVYWTINYDFEDETVRNILLHQIRSPRPVILDPTDPTNNVGQDMICWPELKKEAQAWLSSSTLSEELPAPSWTVLPAPLSSTPGQLLDKFIKDFLQPDQHFLNEISTALDTICTFLQENCFQHSTTKIQKVVKGGSAAKGTALKTGSDADIIVFPNSFKSYTSQRAERSKVVEEIHTQLDACQQQKQFEVKFEISNRKAPWGLSFTLKSKMLNQSVDFDVMPAFNALGQCNSGSSPNPKVYADLIDLYKSQDVLGGEFHSCFTELQRNFIESRPPKLKDLIRLVKHWYTQCRRKVKTKSSLPPKYALELLTVYAWEKGSNSPDFDTAEGFRTVLELIINYQQLCIFWTVNYSLEDETMRKFLLSQIQKTRPVILDPAEPTSDLGGGDRWCWHLLAREAKKWLSSLCFNAGVGEFVDLSASNRIIGAKDHASIQMNVAEVDKVTGR
;
A
#
# COMPACT_ATOMS: atom_id res chain seq x y z
N MET A 1 14.27 12.16 58.89
CA MET A 1 12.86 11.87 58.48
C MET A 1 12.88 10.94 57.29
N ASP A 2 11.85 10.12 57.08
CA ASP A 2 11.72 9.32 55.87
C ASP A 2 11.05 10.14 54.75
N LEU A 3 11.47 9.95 53.50
CA LEU A 3 10.93 10.71 52.36
C LEU A 3 9.42 10.43 52.19
N ARG A 4 8.98 9.19 52.44
CA ARG A 4 7.59 8.76 52.23
C ARG A 4 6.60 9.43 53.19
N SER A 5 7.06 9.82 54.39
CA SER A 5 6.25 10.51 55.40
C SER A 5 6.42 12.03 55.38
N THR A 6 7.34 12.56 54.57
CA THR A 6 7.58 14.01 54.46
C THR A 6 6.45 14.66 53.65
N PRO A 7 5.76 15.70 54.16
CA PRO A 7 4.70 16.38 53.44
C PRO A 7 5.23 17.24 52.28
N ALA A 8 4.40 17.49 51.27
CA ALA A 8 4.77 18.22 50.05
C ALA A 8 5.50 19.56 50.30
N ARG A 9 5.01 20.37 51.24
CA ARG A 9 5.60 21.68 51.61
C ARG A 9 6.98 21.61 52.26
N SER A 10 7.35 20.45 52.79
CA SER A 10 8.61 20.24 53.51
C SER A 10 9.65 19.51 52.66
N LEU A 11 9.36 19.24 51.37
CA LEU A 11 10.31 18.55 50.49
C LEU A 11 11.58 19.37 50.24
N ASP A 12 11.49 20.68 50.10
CA ASP A 12 12.67 21.54 49.93
C ASP A 12 13.56 21.51 51.18
N LYS A 13 12.94 21.59 52.37
CA LYS A 13 13.64 21.41 53.65
C LYS A 13 14.26 20.02 53.79
N PHE A 14 13.55 18.97 53.35
CA PHE A 14 14.09 17.62 53.34
C PHE A 14 15.33 17.51 52.44
N ILE A 15 15.30 18.12 51.26
CA ILE A 15 16.44 18.15 50.34
C ILE A 15 17.62 18.88 51.00
N GLU A 16 17.37 20.03 51.63
CA GLU A 16 18.39 20.83 52.31
C GLU A 16 19.05 20.05 53.46
N ASP A 17 18.23 19.46 54.34
CA ASP A 17 18.70 18.77 55.54
C ASP A 17 19.41 17.44 55.21
N ASN A 18 18.92 16.69 54.20
CA ASN A 18 19.29 15.28 54.01
C ASN A 18 20.03 14.99 52.69
N LEU A 19 19.83 15.78 51.62
CA LEU A 19 20.33 15.44 50.28
C LEU A 19 21.42 16.39 49.77
N LEU A 20 21.42 17.66 50.17
CA LEU A 20 22.45 18.60 49.76
C LEU A 20 23.79 18.24 50.43
N PRO A 21 24.87 18.09 49.64
CA PRO A 21 26.18 17.89 50.22
C PRO A 21 26.62 19.17 50.93
N ASP A 22 27.08 19.05 52.17
CA ASP A 22 27.63 20.16 52.96
C ASP A 22 29.00 20.61 52.44
N THR A 23 29.43 21.79 52.88
CA THR A 23 30.67 22.44 52.42
C THR A 23 31.90 21.59 52.69
N GLU A 24 31.96 20.96 53.87
CA GLU A 24 33.08 20.12 54.28
C GLU A 24 33.20 18.89 53.37
N PHE A 25 32.10 18.17 53.18
CA PHE A 25 32.04 17.01 52.28
C PHE A 25 32.46 17.36 50.84
N ARG A 26 32.02 18.50 50.29
CA ARG A 26 32.44 18.94 48.94
C ARG A 26 33.93 19.23 48.86
N LEU A 27 34.51 19.83 49.90
CA LEU A 27 35.95 20.12 49.97
C LEU A 27 36.75 18.81 50.03
N GLN A 28 36.30 17.84 50.81
CA GLN A 28 36.91 16.52 50.95
C GLN A 28 36.90 15.74 49.62
N VAL A 29 35.74 15.65 48.95
CA VAL A 29 35.65 15.00 47.63
C VAL A 29 36.52 15.72 46.60
N LYS A 30 36.59 17.06 46.64
CA LYS A 30 37.48 17.83 45.75
C LYS A 30 38.96 17.52 46.00
N LYS A 31 39.38 17.41 47.26
CA LYS A 31 40.74 16.99 47.63
C LYS A 31 41.05 15.58 47.13
N ALA A 32 40.15 14.63 47.36
CA ALA A 32 40.27 13.25 46.86
C ALA A 32 40.43 13.19 45.33
N ILE A 33 39.60 13.97 44.60
CA ILE A 33 39.68 14.05 43.13
C ILE A 33 41.00 14.64 42.66
N ASN A 34 41.51 15.68 43.35
CA ASN A 34 42.81 16.25 43.02
C ASN A 34 43.93 15.22 43.23
N ILE A 35 43.94 14.51 44.37
CA ILE A 35 44.93 13.46 44.66
C ILE A 35 44.97 12.41 43.54
N ILE A 36 43.81 11.88 43.13
CA ILE A 36 43.75 10.87 42.07
C ILE A 36 44.06 11.47 40.69
N SER A 37 43.61 12.69 40.39
CA SER A 37 43.94 13.38 39.14
C SER A 37 45.44 13.63 39.00
N ASP A 38 46.10 14.08 40.06
CA ASP A 38 47.53 14.37 40.07
C ASP A 38 48.32 13.07 39.97
N PHE A 39 47.90 12.02 40.69
CA PHE A 39 48.44 10.68 40.52
C PHE A 39 48.35 10.19 39.07
N LEU A 40 47.18 10.31 38.43
CA LEU A 40 46.97 9.86 37.05
C LEU A 40 47.84 10.63 36.04
N LYS A 41 47.96 11.95 36.21
CA LYS A 41 48.73 12.81 35.30
C LYS A 41 50.23 12.66 35.50
N GLU A 42 50.68 12.62 36.74
CA GLU A 42 52.09 12.79 37.07
C GLU A 42 52.79 11.46 37.27
N ARG A 43 52.17 10.48 37.96
CA ARG A 43 52.85 9.25 38.45
C ARG A 43 52.41 7.96 37.77
N CYS A 44 51.13 7.80 37.45
CA CYS A 44 50.53 6.53 37.03
C CYS A 44 51.21 5.91 35.79
N PHE A 45 51.72 6.73 34.86
CA PHE A 45 52.41 6.24 33.66
C PHE A 45 53.91 6.61 33.63
N GLN A 46 54.56 6.83 34.78
CA GLN A 46 56.01 7.12 34.85
C GLN A 46 56.87 5.89 34.52
N ASP A 47 56.56 4.73 35.11
CA ASP A 47 57.36 3.50 35.02
C ASP A 47 56.71 2.42 34.12
N ALA A 48 55.97 2.84 33.09
CA ALA A 48 55.14 1.97 32.27
C ALA A 48 55.94 1.19 31.20
N SER A 49 56.84 0.29 31.63
CA SER A 49 57.71 -0.54 30.77
C SER A 49 56.95 -1.53 29.88
N CYS A 50 55.67 -1.76 30.15
CA CYS A 50 54.76 -2.63 29.40
C CYS A 50 54.22 -2.00 28.10
N PHE A 51 54.45 -0.70 27.85
CA PHE A 51 54.01 -0.02 26.63
C PHE A 51 55.20 0.39 25.74
N ALA A 52 55.09 0.19 24.43
CA ALA A 52 56.13 0.57 23.46
C ALA A 52 56.41 2.09 23.42
N LYS A 53 55.44 2.92 23.80
CA LYS A 53 55.57 4.37 23.99
C LYS A 53 54.83 4.78 25.26
N ARG A 54 55.45 5.67 26.07
CA ARG A 54 54.87 6.15 27.33
C ARG A 54 53.49 6.79 27.11
N PRO A 55 52.40 6.26 27.71
CA PRO A 55 51.09 6.87 27.64
C PRO A 55 51.09 8.26 28.30
N LYS A 56 50.59 9.29 27.60
CA LYS A 56 50.37 10.61 28.19
C LYS A 56 48.89 10.80 28.48
N VAL A 57 48.57 11.29 29.68
CA VAL A 57 47.21 11.74 30.01
C VAL A 57 47.00 13.12 29.40
N VAL A 58 46.14 13.20 28.39
CA VAL A 58 45.80 14.44 27.69
C VAL A 58 44.99 15.35 28.60
N LYS A 59 43.98 14.79 29.26
CA LYS A 59 43.16 15.48 30.26
C LYS A 59 42.42 14.47 31.14
N VAL A 60 42.08 14.89 32.35
CA VAL A 60 41.21 14.14 33.27
C VAL A 60 39.95 14.97 33.48
N VAL A 61 38.80 14.39 33.15
CA VAL A 61 37.51 15.05 33.26
C VAL A 61 36.70 14.44 34.38
N LYS A 62 36.28 15.29 35.32
CA LYS A 62 35.30 14.93 36.34
C LYS A 62 33.90 14.82 35.71
N GLY A 63 33.44 13.59 35.52
CA GLY A 63 32.12 13.22 35.05
C GLY A 63 31.16 12.94 36.22
N GLY A 64 30.10 12.17 35.95
CA GLY A 64 29.21 11.67 36.99
C GLY A 64 28.42 12.73 37.77
N SER A 65 27.83 12.32 38.89
CA SER A 65 27.02 13.19 39.75
C SER A 65 27.83 14.39 40.26
N SER A 66 29.10 14.14 40.62
CA SER A 66 30.08 15.11 41.11
C SER A 66 30.50 16.14 40.05
N GLY A 67 30.56 15.75 38.78
CA GLY A 67 30.79 16.66 37.65
C GLY A 67 29.57 17.50 37.28
N LYS A 68 28.40 16.86 37.27
CA LYS A 68 27.11 17.48 36.91
C LYS A 68 26.56 18.42 37.99
N GLY A 69 27.03 18.27 39.23
CA GLY A 69 26.54 19.02 40.39
C GLY A 69 25.23 18.48 40.96
N THR A 70 25.01 17.16 40.88
CA THR A 70 23.81 16.44 41.34
C THR A 70 24.14 15.35 42.37
N THR A 71 25.27 15.49 43.06
CA THR A 71 25.72 14.59 44.15
C THR A 71 24.74 14.60 45.32
N LEU A 72 24.58 13.44 45.96
CA LEU A 72 23.81 13.25 47.18
C LEU A 72 24.74 13.30 48.42
N ARG A 73 24.25 13.84 49.52
CA ARG A 73 24.97 13.87 50.81
C ARG A 73 25.33 12.45 51.27
N GLY A 74 26.57 12.25 51.71
CA GLY A 74 27.04 10.98 52.29
C GLY A 74 27.15 9.80 51.30
N ARG A 75 26.96 10.04 50.00
CA ARG A 75 27.17 9.04 48.93
C ARG A 75 28.00 9.68 47.82
N SER A 76 29.32 9.52 47.91
CA SER A 76 30.29 10.10 46.99
C SER A 76 30.63 9.09 45.89
N ASP A 77 30.13 9.31 44.67
CA ASP A 77 30.67 8.72 43.44
C ASP A 77 31.44 9.80 42.64
N ALA A 78 32.69 9.52 42.34
CA ALA A 78 33.57 10.38 41.55
C ALA A 78 33.98 9.66 40.26
N ASP A 79 33.24 9.93 39.18
CA ASP A 79 33.57 9.41 37.86
C ASP A 79 34.68 10.26 37.24
N LEU A 80 35.84 9.64 36.98
CA LEU A 80 36.97 10.27 36.32
C LEU A 80 37.20 9.64 34.96
N VAL A 81 36.96 10.41 33.90
CA VAL A 81 37.29 10.00 32.54
C VAL A 81 38.70 10.47 32.21
N VAL A 82 39.57 9.52 31.88
CA VAL A 82 41.00 9.75 31.63
C VAL A 82 41.25 9.62 30.14
N PHE A 83 41.56 10.75 29.50
CA PHE A 83 41.83 10.79 28.07
C PHE A 83 43.30 10.50 27.82
N LEU A 84 43.59 9.45 27.05
CA LEU A 84 44.94 8.92 26.87
C LEU A 84 45.43 9.13 25.43
N SER A 85 46.62 9.70 25.27
CA SER A 85 47.21 10.00 23.96
C SER A 85 47.39 8.78 23.03
N PRO A 86 47.64 7.54 23.52
CA PRO A 86 47.77 6.38 22.64
C PRO A 86 46.43 5.83 22.13
N LEU A 87 45.29 6.35 22.59
CA LEU A 87 43.97 6.02 22.07
C LEU A 87 43.63 7.07 21.00
N THR A 88 43.56 6.66 19.74
CA THR A 88 43.37 7.57 18.58
C THR A 88 42.06 7.34 17.83
N SER A 89 41.31 6.28 18.18
CA SER A 89 40.00 5.93 17.60
C SER A 89 39.07 5.30 18.63
N PHE A 90 37.77 5.19 18.31
CA PHE A 90 36.83 4.49 19.20
C PHE A 90 37.14 2.99 19.27
N GLN A 91 37.55 2.38 18.16
CA GLN A 91 37.98 0.99 18.11
C GLN A 91 39.19 0.71 19.01
N GLU A 92 40.21 1.58 19.00
CA GLU A 92 41.36 1.42 19.90
C GLU A 92 40.98 1.55 21.38
N GLN A 93 40.04 2.46 21.72
CA GLN A 93 39.50 2.50 23.08
C GLN A 93 38.83 1.18 23.43
N LEU A 94 38.05 0.59 22.53
CA LEU A 94 37.38 -0.68 22.81
C LEU A 94 38.39 -1.80 23.01
N THR A 95 39.41 -1.92 22.17
CA THR A 95 40.36 -3.05 22.22
C THR A 95 41.38 -2.93 23.34
N ARG A 96 41.85 -1.71 23.65
CA ARG A 96 43.02 -1.49 24.53
C ARG A 96 42.69 -0.91 25.90
N ARG A 97 41.45 -0.49 26.19
CA ARG A 97 41.10 0.06 27.52
C ARG A 97 41.42 -0.88 28.69
N GLY A 98 41.34 -2.20 28.48
CA GLY A 98 41.68 -3.21 29.49
C GLY A 98 43.13 -3.12 29.94
N GLU A 99 44.07 -2.88 29.01
CA GLU A 99 45.51 -2.68 29.29
C GLU A 99 45.71 -1.48 30.21
N PHE A 100 45.05 -0.37 29.91
CA PHE A 100 45.15 0.86 30.70
C PHE A 100 44.48 0.72 32.07
N ILE A 101 43.34 0.04 32.17
CA ILE A 101 42.70 -0.25 33.47
C ILE A 101 43.61 -1.13 34.33
N HIS A 102 44.23 -2.15 33.75
CA HIS A 102 45.16 -3.02 34.45
C HIS A 102 46.37 -2.22 34.97
N GLU A 103 46.95 -1.35 34.13
CA GLU A 103 48.07 -0.50 34.54
C GLU A 103 47.69 0.46 35.66
N ILE A 104 46.55 1.17 35.53
CA ILE A 104 46.08 2.11 36.56
C ILE A 104 45.87 1.36 37.88
N ARG A 105 45.28 0.16 37.84
CA ARG A 105 45.11 -0.67 39.03
C ARG A 105 46.43 -1.05 39.67
N ARG A 106 47.38 -1.56 38.89
CA ARG A 106 48.73 -1.95 39.35
C ARG A 106 49.43 -0.80 40.08
N GLN A 107 49.33 0.41 39.53
CA GLN A 107 49.97 1.60 40.07
C GLN A 107 49.27 2.15 41.32
N LEU A 108 47.94 2.03 41.39
CA LEU A 108 47.19 2.32 42.62
C LEU A 108 47.57 1.35 43.75
N GLU A 109 47.69 0.05 43.46
CA GLU A 109 48.17 -0.98 44.43
C GLU A 109 49.62 -0.71 44.87
N ALA A 110 50.48 -0.19 43.98
CA ALA A 110 51.84 0.22 44.34
C ALA A 110 51.87 1.44 45.27
N CYS A 111 51.00 2.44 45.04
CA CYS A 111 50.87 3.61 45.91
C CYS A 111 50.30 3.27 47.30
N GLU A 112 49.44 2.27 47.39
CA GLU A 112 48.94 1.72 48.65
C GLU A 112 50.09 1.12 49.48
N ARG A 113 50.97 0.32 48.86
CA ARG A 113 52.16 -0.26 49.52
C ARG A 113 53.16 0.80 49.98
N GLN A 114 53.20 1.96 49.32
CA GLN A 114 54.03 3.11 49.68
C GLN A 114 53.37 4.02 50.75
N LEU A 115 52.21 3.63 51.29
CA LEU A 115 51.46 4.33 52.35
C LEU A 115 51.02 5.77 51.99
N LEU A 116 50.93 6.11 50.70
CA LEU A 116 50.51 7.46 50.25
C LEU A 116 49.00 7.70 50.45
N PHE A 117 48.20 6.66 50.27
CA PHE A 117 46.76 6.59 50.57
C PHE A 117 46.30 5.12 50.54
N ASN A 118 45.22 4.79 51.24
CA ASN A 118 44.66 3.43 51.29
C ASN A 118 43.55 3.28 50.22
N VAL A 119 43.60 2.20 49.44
CA VAL A 119 42.64 1.95 48.35
C VAL A 119 41.98 0.60 48.54
N LYS A 120 40.66 0.59 48.76
CA LYS A 120 39.88 -0.65 48.78
C LYS A 120 39.20 -0.86 47.43
N PHE A 121 39.68 -1.83 46.65
CA PHE A 121 39.03 -2.19 45.39
C PHE A 121 37.73 -2.95 45.63
N GLU A 122 36.67 -2.61 44.90
CA GLU A 122 35.44 -3.41 44.94
C GLU A 122 35.64 -4.72 44.16
N VAL A 123 35.37 -5.86 44.82
CA VAL A 123 35.49 -7.19 44.22
C VAL A 123 34.35 -7.40 43.20
N LYS A 124 34.59 -7.00 41.95
CA LYS A 124 33.85 -7.53 40.79
C LYS A 124 34.65 -8.71 40.24
N SER A 125 33.98 -9.86 40.14
CA SER A 125 34.47 -11.15 39.61
C SER A 125 35.55 -11.00 38.52
N ARG A 126 36.61 -11.81 38.61
CA ARG A 126 37.74 -11.95 37.66
C ARG A 126 37.34 -12.42 36.24
N GLN A 127 36.07 -12.34 35.84
CA GLN A 127 35.51 -12.98 34.63
C GLN A 127 35.36 -12.09 33.39
N TRP A 128 35.77 -10.82 33.41
CA TRP A 128 35.58 -9.94 32.23
C TRP A 128 36.94 -9.60 31.61
N ASP A 129 37.22 -10.17 30.43
CA ASP A 129 38.48 -10.00 29.69
C ASP A 129 38.77 -8.54 29.28
N ASN A 130 37.79 -7.62 29.38
CA ASN A 130 37.96 -6.20 29.03
C ASN A 130 36.97 -5.27 29.76
N PRO A 131 37.24 -4.89 31.03
CA PRO A 131 36.36 -4.01 31.80
C PRO A 131 36.27 -2.60 31.20
N ARG A 132 35.12 -1.94 31.35
CA ARG A 132 34.91 -0.54 30.90
C ARG A 132 35.31 0.50 31.95
N VAL A 133 35.35 0.10 33.22
CA VAL A 133 35.55 0.99 34.38
C VAL A 133 36.39 0.28 35.44
N LEU A 134 37.22 1.06 36.14
CA LEU A 134 37.91 0.65 37.35
C LEU A 134 37.25 1.31 38.56
N SER A 135 36.54 0.52 39.38
CA SER A 135 35.85 1.00 40.58
C SER A 135 36.69 0.72 41.84
N PHE A 136 36.91 1.72 42.69
CA PHE A 136 37.60 1.57 43.98
C PHE A 136 37.15 2.62 45.00
N LYS A 137 37.36 2.37 46.29
CA LYS A 137 37.14 3.32 47.37
C LYS A 137 38.47 3.85 47.87
N LEU A 138 38.59 5.17 47.93
CA LEU A 138 39.76 5.87 48.44
C LEU A 138 39.55 6.26 49.90
N SER A 139 40.50 5.86 50.76
CA SER A 139 40.58 6.24 52.17
C SER A 139 41.96 6.86 52.41
N ASN A 140 42.03 8.09 52.93
CA ASN A 140 43.30 8.78 53.18
C ASN A 140 43.26 9.36 54.60
N PRO A 141 44.37 9.38 55.38
CA PRO A 141 44.40 9.97 56.71
C PRO A 141 43.90 11.43 56.79
N HIS A 142 43.97 12.18 55.68
CA HIS A 142 43.46 13.55 55.57
C HIS A 142 42.00 13.64 55.09
N LEU A 143 41.36 12.50 54.79
CA LEU A 143 39.96 12.36 54.40
C LEU A 143 39.17 11.72 55.56
N TRP A 144 38.04 12.33 55.93
CA TRP A 144 37.22 11.89 57.06
C TRP A 144 36.17 10.83 56.65
N GLN A 145 36.00 10.59 55.34
CA GLN A 145 35.07 9.62 54.76
C GLN A 145 35.68 8.98 53.51
N GLU A 146 35.33 7.72 53.24
CA GLU A 146 35.74 7.01 52.02
C GLU A 146 35.00 7.58 50.79
N VAL A 147 35.70 7.73 49.65
CA VAL A 147 35.12 8.21 48.39
C VAL A 147 35.19 7.11 47.34
N GLU A 148 34.07 6.76 46.71
CA GLU A 148 34.02 5.80 45.61
C GLU A 148 34.41 6.48 44.29
N PHE A 149 35.36 5.88 43.57
CA PHE A 149 35.87 6.35 42.30
C PHE A 149 35.58 5.33 41.20
N ASP A 150 35.10 5.83 40.07
CA ASP A 150 34.98 5.10 38.82
C ASP A 150 35.92 5.76 37.80
N VAL A 151 37.00 5.06 37.43
CA VAL A 151 38.01 5.56 36.48
C VAL A 151 37.80 4.90 35.12
N LEU A 152 37.63 5.71 34.07
CA LEU A 152 37.31 5.26 32.71
C LEU A 152 38.31 5.81 31.69
N PRO A 153 39.20 4.98 31.12
CA PRO A 153 40.02 5.39 29.98
C PRO A 153 39.19 5.68 28.74
N ALA A 154 39.48 6.78 28.04
CA ALA A 154 38.76 7.20 26.85
C ALA A 154 39.65 7.82 25.76
N PHE A 155 39.19 7.71 24.52
CA PHE A 155 39.68 8.42 23.35
C PHE A 155 39.15 9.86 23.35
N ASP A 156 40.04 10.84 23.11
CA ASP A 156 39.66 12.26 23.05
C ASP A 156 39.05 12.65 21.70
N ALA A 157 37.82 12.20 21.47
CA ALA A 157 37.09 12.48 20.23
C ALA A 157 36.78 13.99 20.03
N LEU A 158 36.72 14.76 21.11
CA LEU A 158 36.39 16.19 21.10
C LEU A 158 37.62 17.11 21.04
N GLY A 159 38.81 16.61 21.39
CA GLY A 159 40.03 17.40 21.50
C GLY A 159 39.88 18.55 22.50
N GLN A 160 40.31 19.76 22.12
CA GLN A 160 40.10 20.97 22.91
C GLN A 160 38.65 21.47 22.77
N TYR A 161 37.75 20.97 23.62
CA TYR A 161 36.35 21.33 23.61
C TYR A 161 36.10 22.81 23.99
N LYS A 162 35.51 23.59 23.07
CA LYS A 162 35.27 25.05 23.21
C LYS A 162 33.85 25.41 23.72
N ARG A 163 33.13 24.48 24.37
CA ARG A 163 31.72 24.68 24.80
C ARG A 163 30.74 25.03 23.69
N SER A 164 31.06 24.66 22.45
CA SER A 164 30.20 24.79 21.28
C SER A 164 29.72 23.41 20.83
N ARG A 165 28.76 23.36 19.91
CA ARG A 165 28.35 22.11 19.28
C ARG A 165 29.57 21.42 18.61
N PRO A 166 29.79 20.10 18.83
CA PRO A 166 30.85 19.36 18.15
C PRO A 166 30.65 19.32 16.63
N ASP A 167 31.75 19.10 15.90
CA ASP A 167 31.70 18.84 14.46
C ASP A 167 30.88 17.56 14.17
N PRO A 168 29.86 17.61 13.30
CA PRO A 168 29.09 16.44 12.89
C PRO A 168 29.94 15.23 12.47
N GLU A 169 31.11 15.43 11.86
CA GLU A 169 31.97 14.32 11.41
C GLU A 169 32.47 13.44 12.56
N ILE A 170 32.54 13.99 13.79
CA ILE A 170 32.86 13.20 15.00
C ILE A 170 31.75 12.17 15.25
N TYR A 171 30.48 12.59 15.14
CA TYR A 171 29.33 11.71 15.30
C TYR A 171 29.13 10.76 14.13
N VAL A 172 29.45 11.18 12.90
CA VAL A 172 29.45 10.29 11.72
C VAL A 172 30.44 9.13 11.93
N ARG A 173 31.66 9.43 12.38
CA ARG A 173 32.67 8.39 12.71
C ARG A 173 32.20 7.49 13.85
N LEU A 174 31.67 8.06 14.93
CA LEU A 174 31.08 7.31 16.04
C LEU A 174 29.99 6.34 15.55
N ILE A 175 29.04 6.82 14.74
CA ILE A 175 27.93 6.02 14.22
C ILE A 175 28.43 4.88 13.34
N LYS A 176 29.40 5.15 12.44
CA LYS A 176 30.02 4.10 11.60
C LYS A 176 30.64 3.00 12.46
N GLU A 177 31.44 3.37 13.45
CA GLU A 177 32.10 2.40 14.33
C GLU A 177 31.11 1.63 15.22
N CYS A 178 30.14 2.32 15.86
CA CYS A 178 29.10 1.69 16.66
C CYS A 178 28.23 0.72 15.84
N THR A 179 27.91 1.07 14.59
CA THR A 179 27.11 0.22 13.69
C THR A 179 27.90 -1.01 13.26
N SER A 180 29.18 -0.83 12.89
CA SER A 180 30.07 -1.93 12.52
C SER A 180 30.29 -2.92 13.68
N LEU A 181 30.43 -2.40 14.90
CA LEU A 181 30.69 -3.19 16.10
C LEU A 181 29.41 -3.69 16.79
N LYS A 182 28.22 -3.25 16.32
CA LYS A 182 26.91 -3.48 16.95
C LYS A 182 26.89 -3.12 18.44
N ARG A 183 27.53 -2.00 18.79
CA ARG A 183 27.77 -1.56 20.18
C ARG A 183 27.40 -0.10 20.35
N GLU A 184 26.10 0.15 20.47
CA GLU A 184 25.54 1.47 20.68
C GLU A 184 25.77 1.98 22.12
N GLY A 185 26.09 3.27 22.29
CA GLY A 185 26.36 3.87 23.61
C GLY A 185 27.63 3.37 24.32
N GLU A 186 28.47 2.58 23.64
CA GLU A 186 29.72 2.03 24.18
C GLU A 186 30.76 3.13 24.46
N PHE A 187 30.72 4.23 23.69
CA PHE A 187 31.72 5.30 23.72
C PHE A 187 31.24 6.59 24.37
N SER A 188 30.16 6.55 25.17
CA SER A 188 29.62 7.74 25.85
C SER A 188 30.64 8.45 26.77
N THR A 189 31.71 7.75 27.19
CA THR A 189 32.82 8.32 27.95
C THR A 189 33.58 9.40 27.17
N CYS A 190 33.70 9.27 25.85
CA CYS A 190 34.33 10.28 24.98
C CYS A 190 33.61 11.63 25.03
N PHE A 191 32.31 11.63 25.37
CA PHE A 191 31.43 12.78 25.37
C PHE A 191 31.03 13.24 26.78
N THR A 192 31.76 12.80 27.82
CA THR A 192 31.43 13.12 29.22
C THR A 192 31.39 14.62 29.51
N GLU A 193 32.20 15.41 28.79
CA GLU A 193 32.22 16.87 28.91
C GLU A 193 30.87 17.48 28.50
N LEU A 194 30.24 16.94 27.46
CA LEU A 194 28.93 17.38 26.97
C LEU A 194 27.81 16.96 27.94
N GLN A 195 27.86 15.72 28.44
CA GLN A 195 26.91 15.22 29.45
C GLN A 195 26.97 16.05 30.74
N ARG A 196 28.18 16.41 31.16
CA ARG A 196 28.42 17.28 32.32
C ARG A 196 27.82 18.66 32.06
N ASP A 197 28.15 19.28 30.93
CA ASP A 197 27.76 20.66 30.63
C ASP A 197 26.23 20.78 30.44
N PHE A 198 25.56 19.75 29.93
CA PHE A 198 24.10 19.69 29.79
C PHE A 198 23.35 19.86 31.13
N LEU A 199 23.89 19.32 32.23
CA LEU A 199 23.31 19.43 33.57
C LEU A 199 23.91 20.58 34.38
N ARG A 200 25.18 20.93 34.13
CA ARG A 200 25.89 21.97 34.88
C ARG A 200 25.24 23.34 34.72
N GLN A 201 24.69 23.64 33.55
CA GLN A 201 24.04 24.93 33.24
C GLN A 201 22.61 25.06 33.82
N ARG A 202 22.05 23.99 34.41
CA ARG A 202 20.65 23.98 34.87
C ARG A 202 20.44 24.70 36.22
N PRO A 203 19.22 25.22 36.49
CA PRO A 203 18.89 25.91 37.74
C PRO A 203 19.15 25.06 38.99
N THR A 204 19.49 25.73 40.10
CA THR A 204 19.79 25.07 41.38
C THR A 204 18.61 24.24 41.87
N LYS A 205 17.37 24.75 41.73
CA LYS A 205 16.16 24.05 42.15
C LYS A 205 15.87 22.80 41.32
N LEU A 206 16.16 22.81 40.00
CA LEU A 206 16.13 21.59 39.18
C LEU A 206 17.15 20.55 39.65
N LYS A 207 18.37 20.98 39.97
CA LYS A 207 19.39 20.06 40.53
C LYS A 207 18.93 19.48 41.86
N SER A 208 18.20 20.24 42.68
CA SER A 208 17.56 19.77 43.91
C SER A 208 16.48 18.71 43.64
N LEU A 209 15.61 18.93 42.64
CA LEU A 209 14.64 17.91 42.21
C LEU A 209 15.33 16.64 41.68
N ILE A 210 16.40 16.77 40.89
CA ILE A 210 17.19 15.62 40.42
C ILE A 210 17.76 14.84 41.61
N ARG A 211 18.26 15.51 42.66
CA ARG A 211 18.71 14.82 43.88
C ARG A 211 17.58 14.05 44.56
N LEU A 212 16.39 14.65 44.64
CA LEU A 212 15.22 13.99 45.22
C LEU A 212 14.85 12.72 44.44
N VAL A 213 14.76 12.81 43.11
CA VAL A 213 14.48 11.67 42.23
C VAL A 213 15.57 10.60 42.34
N LYS A 214 16.84 10.99 42.40
CA LYS A 214 17.96 10.04 42.61
C LYS A 214 17.86 9.34 43.96
N TYR A 215 17.53 10.07 45.02
CA TYR A 215 17.36 9.49 46.35
C TYR A 215 16.19 8.50 46.38
N TRP A 216 15.05 8.85 45.78
CA TRP A 216 13.93 7.93 45.58
C TRP A 216 14.35 6.67 44.79
N TYR A 217 15.04 6.85 43.66
CA TYR A 217 15.54 5.74 42.86
C TYR A 217 16.46 4.80 43.66
N GLN A 218 17.30 5.35 44.54
CA GLN A 218 18.13 4.55 45.45
C GLN A 218 17.31 3.78 46.48
N LYS A 219 16.22 4.36 47.02
CA LYS A 219 15.29 3.62 47.89
C LYS A 219 14.60 2.48 47.16
N CYS A 220 14.19 2.70 45.91
CA CYS A 220 13.68 1.62 45.06
C CYS A 220 14.74 0.54 44.80
N LYS A 221 16.00 0.92 44.57
CA LYS A 221 17.11 -0.01 44.37
C LYS A 221 17.43 -0.83 45.64
N GLU A 222 17.36 -0.23 46.81
CA GLU A 222 17.50 -0.92 48.11
C GLU A 222 16.38 -1.95 48.33
N LYS A 223 15.13 -1.62 47.95
CA LYS A 223 13.95 -2.50 48.09
C LYS A 223 13.91 -3.62 47.04
N LEU A 224 14.10 -3.27 45.77
CA LEU A 224 13.88 -4.18 44.64
C LEU A 224 15.15 -4.95 44.22
N GLY A 225 16.34 -4.45 44.52
CA GLY A 225 17.58 -4.98 43.94
C GLY A 225 17.69 -4.75 42.42
N LYS A 226 18.67 -5.38 41.76
CA LYS A 226 18.82 -5.33 40.29
C LYS A 226 17.94 -6.39 39.61
N PRO A 227 17.45 -6.18 38.37
CA PRO A 227 17.77 -5.07 37.47
C PRO A 227 16.74 -3.91 37.50
N LEU A 228 17.24 -2.68 37.34
CA LEU A 228 16.50 -1.41 37.21
C LEU A 228 17.09 -0.56 36.07
N PRO A 229 16.37 0.43 35.52
CA PRO A 229 16.88 1.29 34.46
C PRO A 229 18.10 2.09 34.92
N PRO A 230 19.03 2.49 34.04
CA PRO A 230 20.17 3.31 34.44
C PRO A 230 19.72 4.58 35.18
N GLN A 231 20.37 4.92 36.30
CA GLN A 231 20.02 6.12 37.07
C GLN A 231 20.11 7.40 36.22
N TYR A 232 21.00 7.43 35.22
CA TYR A 232 21.12 8.55 34.30
C TYR A 232 19.83 8.79 33.48
N ALA A 233 19.05 7.75 33.19
CA ALA A 233 17.74 7.91 32.56
C ALA A 233 16.77 8.71 33.46
N MET A 234 16.86 8.57 34.78
CA MET A 234 16.04 9.35 35.73
C MET A 234 16.48 10.81 35.78
N GLU A 235 17.78 11.09 35.69
CA GLU A 235 18.30 12.46 35.60
C GLU A 235 17.75 13.16 34.34
N LEU A 236 17.82 12.49 33.19
CA LEU A 236 17.32 13.02 31.92
C LEU A 236 15.78 13.15 31.88
N LEU A 237 15.06 12.18 32.44
CA LEU A 237 13.60 12.24 32.55
C LEU A 237 13.14 13.41 33.42
N THR A 238 13.89 13.72 34.48
CA THR A 238 13.62 14.88 35.35
C THR A 238 13.87 16.20 34.62
N VAL A 239 14.92 16.27 33.79
CA VAL A 239 15.16 17.44 32.93
C VAL A 239 14.01 17.62 31.95
N HIS A 240 13.56 16.55 31.27
CA HIS A 240 12.43 16.60 30.35
C HIS A 240 11.14 17.06 31.04
N ALA A 241 10.85 16.53 32.22
CA ALA A 241 9.69 16.93 33.01
C ALA A 241 9.70 18.43 33.32
N TRP A 242 10.86 18.97 33.70
CA TRP A 242 11.01 20.39 34.00
C TRP A 242 10.97 21.27 32.74
N GLU A 243 11.66 20.89 31.66
CA GLU A 243 11.73 21.68 30.43
C GLU A 243 10.35 21.91 29.78
N TYR A 244 9.46 20.92 29.88
CA TYR A 244 8.14 20.99 29.28
C TYR A 244 7.01 21.31 30.26
N GLY A 245 7.20 21.03 31.55
CA GLY A 245 6.16 21.18 32.57
C GLY A 245 6.25 22.45 33.41
N SER A 246 7.43 23.08 33.47
CA SER A 246 7.63 24.29 34.28
C SER A 246 8.51 25.32 33.57
N MET A 247 9.75 24.97 33.21
CA MET A 247 10.77 25.86 32.63
C MET A 247 11.16 27.06 33.52
N GLU A 248 10.58 27.18 34.72
CA GLU A 248 10.85 28.22 35.69
C GLU A 248 12.05 27.89 36.58
N THR A 249 12.75 28.91 37.08
CA THR A 249 13.81 28.71 38.09
C THR A 249 13.26 28.33 39.45
N GLU A 250 12.03 28.77 39.75
CA GLU A 250 11.28 28.47 40.96
C GLU A 250 10.01 27.68 40.64
N PHE A 251 9.83 26.53 41.28
CA PHE A 251 8.67 25.66 41.09
C PHE A 251 8.43 24.78 42.32
N SER A 252 7.27 24.12 42.39
CA SER A 252 6.99 23.17 43.48
C SER A 252 7.71 21.84 43.25
N THR A 253 8.61 21.49 44.18
CA THR A 253 9.34 20.22 44.17
C THR A 253 8.40 19.02 44.22
N ALA A 254 7.28 19.11 44.93
CA ALA A 254 6.27 18.04 45.00
C ALA A 254 5.62 17.79 43.64
N GLN A 255 5.23 18.87 42.94
CA GLN A 255 4.62 18.77 41.60
C GLN A 255 5.61 18.18 40.60
N GLY A 256 6.87 18.64 40.62
CA GLY A 256 7.91 18.10 39.74
C GLY A 256 8.22 16.63 40.03
N PHE A 257 8.30 16.25 41.30
CA PHE A 257 8.56 14.86 41.69
C PHE A 257 7.41 13.93 41.26
N GLN A 258 6.17 14.35 41.46
CA GLN A 258 4.99 13.60 41.05
C GLN A 258 4.92 13.42 39.52
N THR A 259 5.30 14.47 38.79
CA THR A 259 5.39 14.45 37.32
C THR A 259 6.37 13.39 36.85
N VAL A 260 7.57 13.33 37.44
CA VAL A 260 8.57 12.31 37.10
C VAL A 260 8.05 10.90 37.36
N LEU A 261 7.40 10.65 38.50
CA LEU A 261 6.81 9.34 38.78
C LEU A 261 5.74 8.96 37.75
N LYS A 262 4.88 9.90 37.35
CA LYS A 262 3.89 9.65 36.29
C LYS A 262 4.51 9.37 34.93
N LEU A 263 5.63 10.00 34.59
CA LEU A 263 6.38 9.68 33.37
C LEU A 263 6.97 8.26 33.44
N VAL A 264 7.48 7.84 34.61
CA VAL A 264 7.96 6.47 34.83
C VAL A 264 6.83 5.45 34.69
N ILE A 265 5.62 5.75 35.16
CA ILE A 265 4.44 4.88 34.98
C ILE A 265 4.09 4.73 33.49
N ASN A 266 4.15 5.84 32.74
CA ASN A 266 3.87 5.87 31.31
C ASN A 266 5.08 5.56 30.42
N TYR A 267 6.05 4.77 30.92
CA TYR A 267 7.30 4.51 30.23
C TYR A 267 7.14 3.93 28.81
N GLN A 268 6.05 3.18 28.56
CA GLN A 268 5.72 2.59 27.26
C GLN A 268 5.43 3.63 26.17
N GLN A 269 5.25 4.90 26.52
CA GLN A 269 5.00 5.98 25.59
C GLN A 269 6.20 6.92 25.40
N LEU A 270 7.24 6.78 26.25
CA LEU A 270 8.36 7.73 26.32
C LEU A 270 9.24 7.70 25.08
N CYS A 271 9.31 8.83 24.39
CA CYS A 271 10.25 9.10 23.31
C CYS A 271 10.86 10.50 23.48
N ILE A 272 12.05 10.53 24.08
CA ILE A 272 12.73 11.74 24.54
C ILE A 272 14.12 11.80 23.89
N PHE A 273 14.46 12.96 23.37
CA PHE A 273 15.78 13.26 22.82
C PHE A 273 15.99 14.78 22.85
N TRP A 274 17.24 15.20 22.64
CA TRP A 274 17.64 16.60 22.55
C TRP A 274 18.49 16.82 21.31
N THR A 275 18.44 18.04 20.76
CA THR A 275 19.24 18.44 19.59
C THR A 275 20.35 19.45 19.94
N VAL A 276 20.83 19.39 21.19
CA VAL A 276 21.82 20.36 21.70
C VAL A 276 23.17 20.16 21.03
N TYR A 277 23.71 18.93 21.08
CA TYR A 277 25.05 18.61 20.57
C TYR A 277 25.06 17.91 19.21
N TYR A 278 23.94 17.33 18.79
CA TYR A 278 23.74 16.77 17.45
C TYR A 278 22.34 17.15 16.94
N ASP A 279 22.09 17.13 15.64
CA ASP A 279 20.78 17.40 15.07
C ASP A 279 20.53 16.61 13.76
N PHE A 280 19.40 16.88 13.11
CA PHE A 280 19.00 16.23 11.87
C PHE A 280 19.55 16.91 10.60
N LYS A 281 20.36 17.98 10.72
CA LYS A 281 20.84 18.73 9.55
C LYS A 281 21.82 17.91 8.73
N ASP A 282 22.69 17.16 9.39
CA ASP A 282 23.52 16.18 8.72
C ASP A 282 22.65 14.97 8.31
N PRO A 283 22.61 14.61 7.02
CA PRO A 283 21.69 13.58 6.52
C PRO A 283 22.04 12.17 7.00
N TYR A 284 23.30 11.91 7.41
CA TYR A 284 23.72 10.61 7.95
C TYR A 284 23.32 10.48 9.42
N ILE A 285 23.60 11.51 10.22
CA ILE A 285 23.19 11.58 11.63
C ILE A 285 21.66 11.61 11.72
N GLY A 286 20.98 12.42 10.91
CA GLY A 286 19.51 12.53 10.90
C GLY A 286 18.82 11.22 10.54
N TYR A 287 19.35 10.46 9.57
CA TYR A 287 18.86 9.12 9.26
C TYR A 287 19.03 8.18 10.45
N TYR A 288 20.22 8.15 11.07
CA TYR A 288 20.50 7.28 12.21
C TYR A 288 19.63 7.63 13.44
N LEU A 289 19.46 8.92 13.76
CA LEU A 289 18.55 9.40 14.81
C LEU A 289 17.12 8.96 14.56
N THR A 290 16.66 9.00 13.31
CA THR A 290 15.31 8.52 12.94
C THR A 290 15.15 7.04 13.26
N GLN A 291 16.17 6.21 13.02
CA GLN A 291 16.14 4.80 13.39
C GLN A 291 16.13 4.60 14.91
N GLN A 292 16.93 5.36 15.64
CA GLN A 292 16.95 5.33 17.11
C GLN A 292 15.59 5.69 17.72
N LEU A 293 14.93 6.71 17.18
CA LEU A 293 13.61 7.15 17.64
C LEU A 293 12.47 6.19 17.26
N ARG A 294 12.69 5.25 16.34
CA ARG A 294 11.74 4.18 15.98
C ARG A 294 11.84 2.95 16.88
N LYS A 295 12.84 2.88 17.77
CA LYS A 295 13.03 1.74 18.67
C LYS A 295 11.86 1.58 19.66
N PRO A 296 11.65 0.36 20.18
CA PRO A 296 10.65 0.10 21.21
C PRO A 296 10.82 1.05 22.39
N ARG A 297 9.69 1.57 22.89
CA ARG A 297 9.65 2.49 24.03
C ARG A 297 9.98 1.73 25.32
N PRO A 298 10.68 2.35 26.29
CA PRO A 298 11.07 3.76 26.34
C PRO A 298 12.33 4.07 25.52
N VAL A 299 12.32 5.19 24.82
CA VAL A 299 13.49 5.77 24.17
C VAL A 299 13.83 7.08 24.86
N ILE A 300 15.01 7.15 25.48
CA ILE A 300 15.59 8.37 26.02
C ILE A 300 17.00 8.44 25.47
N LEU A 301 17.22 9.27 24.46
CA LEU A 301 18.53 9.43 23.85
C LEU A 301 19.40 10.34 24.71
N ASP A 302 20.65 9.92 24.91
CA ASP A 302 21.67 10.72 25.58
C ASP A 302 21.90 12.02 24.79
N PRO A 303 21.72 13.21 25.37
CA PRO A 303 21.96 14.48 24.67
C PRO A 303 23.38 14.59 24.10
N ALA A 304 24.37 13.88 24.65
CA ALA A 304 25.77 13.92 24.26
C ALA A 304 26.19 12.86 23.24
N ASP A 305 25.45 11.73 23.16
CA ASP A 305 25.77 10.58 22.32
C ASP A 305 24.51 10.11 21.55
N PRO A 306 24.42 10.36 20.23
CA PRO A 306 23.24 10.02 19.42
C PRO A 306 23.04 8.51 19.26
N THR A 307 24.01 7.68 19.65
CA THR A 307 23.90 6.22 19.63
C THR A 307 23.35 5.66 20.94
N GLY A 308 23.46 6.41 22.04
CA GLY A 308 23.10 5.91 23.37
C GLY A 308 21.63 6.11 23.70
N ASN A 309 20.78 5.11 23.50
CA ASN A 309 19.48 5.05 24.18
C ASN A 309 19.67 4.65 25.65
N VAL A 310 19.68 5.62 26.56
CA VAL A 310 19.91 5.38 28.00
C VAL A 310 18.74 4.67 28.68
N ALA A 311 17.56 4.71 28.07
CA ALA A 311 16.38 3.97 28.53
C ALA A 311 16.28 2.56 27.95
N GLY A 312 17.05 2.26 26.90
CA GLY A 312 17.03 1.01 26.17
C GLY A 312 17.44 -0.20 27.01
N GLY A 313 16.99 -1.39 26.58
CA GLY A 313 17.24 -2.66 27.25
C GLY A 313 15.96 -3.38 27.64
N ASP A 314 16.04 -4.18 28.70
CA ASP A 314 14.96 -5.03 29.19
C ASP A 314 13.79 -4.21 29.78
N LEU A 315 12.60 -4.35 29.18
CA LEU A 315 11.35 -3.69 29.60
C LEU A 315 10.95 -4.03 31.04
N GLU A 316 11.39 -5.17 31.56
CA GLU A 316 11.09 -5.59 32.94
C GLU A 316 11.69 -4.60 33.95
N ARG A 317 12.84 -3.99 33.63
CA ARG A 317 13.48 -2.98 34.49
C ARG A 317 12.55 -1.79 34.75
N TRP A 318 11.89 -1.31 33.69
CA TRP A 318 10.97 -0.19 33.77
C TRP A 318 9.64 -0.58 34.40
N ARG A 319 9.12 -1.79 34.11
CA ARG A 319 7.90 -2.32 34.74
C ARG A 319 8.02 -2.37 36.26
N ARG A 320 9.15 -2.85 36.78
CA ARG A 320 9.42 -2.90 38.23
C ARG A 320 9.46 -1.52 38.86
N LEU A 321 10.13 -0.56 38.20
CA LEU A 321 10.21 0.82 38.68
C LEU A 321 8.86 1.55 38.61
N ALA A 322 8.04 1.26 37.59
CA ALA A 322 6.69 1.82 37.42
C ALA A 322 5.74 1.38 38.54
N ARG A 323 5.75 0.10 38.94
CA ARG A 323 4.96 -0.38 40.09
C ARG A 323 5.33 0.35 41.38
N GLU A 324 6.62 0.53 41.64
CA GLU A 324 7.04 1.34 42.79
C GLU A 324 6.60 2.80 42.63
N ALA A 325 6.68 3.39 41.45
CA ALA A 325 6.20 4.74 41.23
C ALA A 325 4.69 4.87 41.55
N GLU A 326 3.85 3.89 41.18
CA GLU A 326 2.42 3.84 41.55
C GLU A 326 2.22 3.77 43.07
N ASP A 327 2.93 2.88 43.76
CA ASP A 327 2.87 2.73 45.22
C ASP A 327 3.28 4.02 45.95
N TRP A 328 4.25 4.75 45.38
CA TRP A 328 4.77 5.98 45.94
C TRP A 328 3.81 7.16 45.75
N LEU A 329 2.92 7.16 44.75
CA LEU A 329 1.92 8.22 44.57
C LEU A 329 0.92 8.32 45.74
N GLY A 330 0.82 7.30 46.59
CA GLY A 330 0.04 7.34 47.83
C GLY A 330 0.73 8.01 49.03
N ALA A 331 2.01 8.38 48.91
CA ALA A 331 2.82 8.91 50.00
C ALA A 331 2.45 10.36 50.41
N SER A 332 2.86 10.76 51.62
CA SER A 332 2.58 12.09 52.16
C SER A 332 3.22 13.23 51.35
N CYS A 333 4.27 12.93 50.58
CA CYS A 333 4.96 13.89 49.72
C CYS A 333 4.13 14.37 48.53
N PHE A 334 2.99 13.73 48.25
CA PHE A 334 2.03 14.13 47.21
C PHE A 334 0.68 14.59 47.77
N ARG A 335 0.64 14.96 49.05
CA ARG A 335 -0.54 15.57 49.69
C ARG A 335 -0.25 16.99 50.16
N ASN A 336 -1.18 17.89 49.85
CA ASN A 336 -1.23 19.23 50.38
C ASN A 336 -1.73 19.22 51.84
N TRP A 337 -1.64 20.38 52.51
CA TRP A 337 -2.01 20.52 53.92
C TRP A 337 -3.51 20.31 54.19
N ASP A 338 -4.35 20.53 53.17
CA ASP A 338 -5.81 20.29 53.16
C ASP A 338 -6.16 18.82 52.85
N GLY A 339 -5.16 17.95 52.68
CA GLY A 339 -5.33 16.54 52.34
C GLY A 339 -5.55 16.27 50.85
N SER A 340 -5.68 17.31 50.02
CA SER A 340 -5.80 17.19 48.56
C SER A 340 -4.52 16.66 47.93
N ARG A 341 -4.62 16.04 46.75
CA ARG A 341 -3.44 15.56 46.02
C ARG A 341 -2.72 16.74 45.37
N VAL A 342 -1.40 16.71 45.42
CA VAL A 342 -0.55 17.63 44.66
C VAL A 342 -0.87 17.44 43.17
N ASN A 343 -0.94 18.57 42.44
CA ASN A 343 -1.08 18.55 40.98
C ASN A 343 0.26 18.19 40.33
N PHE A 344 0.24 17.71 39.09
CA PHE A 344 1.43 17.37 38.33
C PHE A 344 1.46 18.23 37.06
N TRP A 345 2.63 18.41 36.46
CA TRP A 345 2.76 19.18 35.24
C TRP A 345 2.21 18.40 34.04
N ASP A 346 1.57 19.11 33.11
CA ASP A 346 1.14 18.54 31.84
C ASP A 346 2.34 18.44 30.89
N VAL A 347 3.04 17.30 30.94
CA VAL A 347 4.26 17.04 30.18
C VAL A 347 3.96 16.08 29.03
N PRO A 348 4.32 16.42 27.78
CA PRO A 348 4.09 15.55 26.66
C PRO A 348 4.98 14.29 26.78
N LEU A 349 4.35 13.12 26.63
CA LEU A 349 5.00 11.80 26.71
C LEU A 349 5.94 11.52 25.52
N GLN A 350 5.84 12.33 24.46
CA GLN A 350 6.74 12.39 23.31
C GLN A 350 7.17 13.84 23.13
N CYS A 351 8.42 14.11 22.75
CA CYS A 351 8.90 15.47 22.44
C CYS A 351 8.14 16.08 21.25
N SER A 352 6.90 16.52 21.41
CA SER A 352 6.02 17.03 20.34
C SER A 352 6.51 18.37 19.77
N LYS A 353 7.23 19.19 20.54
CA LYS A 353 7.80 20.47 20.07
C LYS A 353 9.08 20.32 19.24
N GLN A 354 9.77 19.17 19.27
CA GLN A 354 10.97 18.89 18.45
C GLN A 354 10.77 17.73 17.44
N LEU A 355 9.84 16.81 17.68
CA LEU A 355 9.15 16.12 16.59
C LEU A 355 8.27 17.08 15.79
N GLY A 356 7.99 18.27 16.32
CA GLY A 356 7.56 19.42 15.56
C GLY A 356 8.67 20.01 14.70
N ALA A 357 9.95 19.67 14.79
CA ALA A 357 10.94 20.08 13.78
C ALA A 357 11.08 19.03 12.66
N MET A 358 10.91 17.75 12.96
CA MET A 358 10.68 16.70 11.94
C MET A 358 9.28 16.81 11.32
N GLY A 359 8.34 17.25 12.15
CA GLY A 359 6.96 17.55 11.87
C GLY A 359 6.87 18.82 11.07
N ASN A 360 7.54 19.93 11.44
CA ASN A 360 7.48 21.26 10.82
C ASN A 360 8.52 21.55 9.75
N LEU A 361 9.65 20.83 9.62
CA LEU A 361 10.35 20.88 8.32
C LEU A 361 9.52 20.19 7.23
N VAL A 362 8.62 19.29 7.62
CA VAL A 362 7.61 18.71 6.72
C VAL A 362 6.30 19.53 6.78
N SER A 363 5.89 20.07 7.92
CA SER A 363 4.58 20.70 8.19
C SER A 363 4.60 22.20 7.96
N ASP A 364 5.70 22.94 8.17
CA ASP A 364 5.79 24.35 7.75
C ASP A 364 5.99 24.46 6.22
N LEU A 365 6.26 23.35 5.52
CA LEU A 365 6.09 23.28 4.07
C LEU A 365 4.62 23.04 3.64
N PHE A 366 3.72 22.61 4.54
CA PHE A 366 2.36 22.18 4.20
C PHE A 366 1.25 22.68 5.17
N SER A 367 1.53 23.65 6.05
CA SER A 367 0.56 24.26 6.96
C SER A 367 -0.37 25.18 6.15
N GLY A 368 -1.38 24.54 5.58
CA GLY A 368 -2.37 25.15 4.70
C GLY A 368 -3.09 24.15 3.78
N GLN A 369 -2.70 22.87 3.75
CA GLN A 369 -3.34 21.89 2.86
C GLN A 369 -4.60 21.26 3.50
N PRO A 370 -5.77 21.27 2.83
CA PRO A 370 -7.02 20.74 3.38
C PRO A 370 -6.98 19.23 3.63
N ASP A 371 -7.61 18.76 4.72
CA ASP A 371 -7.83 17.33 4.93
C ASP A 371 -8.80 16.81 3.86
N LEU A 372 -8.34 15.86 3.05
CA LEU A 372 -9.12 15.30 1.96
C LEU A 372 -10.43 14.65 2.43
N ARG A 373 -10.48 14.19 3.69
CA ARG A 373 -11.70 13.60 4.29
C ARG A 373 -12.79 14.62 4.57
N SER A 374 -12.46 15.91 4.58
CA SER A 374 -13.41 17.00 4.76
C SER A 374 -14.02 17.51 3.44
N VAL A 375 -13.47 17.08 2.30
CA VAL A 375 -13.93 17.52 0.97
C VAL A 375 -15.11 16.65 0.52
N PRO A 376 -16.28 17.24 0.21
CA PRO A 376 -17.42 16.49 -0.32
C PRO A 376 -17.11 15.85 -1.68
N ALA A 377 -17.69 14.68 -1.96
CA ALA A 377 -17.52 13.95 -3.21
C ALA A 377 -17.71 14.81 -4.48
N GLN A 378 -18.69 15.72 -4.47
CA GLN A 378 -19.00 16.59 -5.62
C GLN A 378 -17.91 17.62 -5.91
N GLN A 379 -17.11 17.99 -4.89
CA GLN A 379 -16.09 19.02 -4.98
C GLN A 379 -14.68 18.47 -5.24
N LEU A 380 -14.54 17.13 -5.38
CA LEU A 380 -13.23 16.51 -5.61
C LEU A 380 -12.55 17.01 -6.90
N SER A 381 -13.32 17.22 -7.98
CA SER A 381 -12.78 17.75 -9.24
C SER A 381 -12.21 19.16 -9.08
N ASP A 382 -12.94 20.04 -8.39
CA ASP A 382 -12.46 21.39 -8.10
C ASP A 382 -11.28 21.39 -7.13
N PHE A 383 -11.29 20.49 -6.15
CA PHE A 383 -10.18 20.32 -5.22
C PHE A 383 -8.88 19.92 -5.94
N VAL A 384 -8.95 18.97 -6.89
CA VAL A 384 -7.77 18.57 -7.67
C VAL A 384 -7.22 19.75 -8.46
N ARG A 385 -8.07 20.43 -9.23
CA ARG A 385 -7.69 21.59 -10.06
C ARG A 385 -7.09 22.74 -9.24
N ASN A 386 -7.71 23.07 -8.10
CA ASN A 386 -7.33 24.26 -7.31
C ASN A 386 -6.17 23.99 -6.34
N SER A 387 -6.08 22.77 -5.80
CA SER A 387 -5.18 22.45 -4.69
C SER A 387 -4.03 21.51 -5.06
N LEU A 388 -4.22 20.60 -6.01
CA LEU A 388 -3.25 19.53 -6.31
C LEU A 388 -2.47 19.74 -7.60
N GLU A 389 -3.04 20.43 -8.59
CA GLU A 389 -2.38 20.70 -9.87
C GLU A 389 -1.41 21.89 -9.78
N PRO A 390 -0.18 21.78 -10.34
CA PRO A 390 0.68 22.95 -10.54
C PRO A 390 0.09 23.87 -11.61
N SER A 391 0.25 25.20 -11.47
CA SER A 391 -0.24 26.16 -12.47
C SER A 391 0.41 25.93 -13.84
N GLU A 392 -0.34 26.20 -14.92
CA GLU A 392 0.17 26.00 -16.29
C GLU A 392 1.46 26.78 -16.57
N GLU A 393 1.57 27.99 -16.04
CA GLU A 393 2.75 28.84 -16.19
C GLU A 393 3.99 28.19 -15.57
N CYS A 394 3.87 27.65 -14.35
CA CYS A 394 4.96 26.94 -13.70
C CYS A 394 5.33 25.67 -14.46
N GLN A 395 4.35 24.92 -14.98
CA GLN A 395 4.60 23.72 -15.78
C GLN A 395 5.34 24.06 -17.08
N LYS A 396 4.95 25.13 -17.78
CA LYS A 396 5.62 25.60 -19.01
C LYS A 396 7.05 26.04 -18.72
N ALA A 397 7.29 26.77 -17.63
CA ALA A 397 8.63 27.22 -17.23
C ALA A 397 9.56 26.05 -16.87
N ILE A 398 9.08 25.08 -16.08
CA ILE A 398 9.85 23.88 -15.73
C ILE A 398 10.13 23.05 -16.98
N LYS A 399 9.13 22.88 -17.85
CA LYS A 399 9.29 22.17 -19.12
C LYS A 399 10.38 22.80 -19.97
N TRP A 400 10.34 24.11 -20.18
CA TRP A 400 11.35 24.83 -20.96
C TRP A 400 12.75 24.64 -20.38
N THR A 401 12.88 24.74 -19.05
CA THR A 401 14.17 24.57 -18.36
C THR A 401 14.70 23.14 -18.49
N VAL A 402 13.84 22.14 -18.31
CA VAL A 402 14.21 20.72 -18.48
C VAL A 402 14.56 20.41 -19.93
N ASP A 403 13.82 20.96 -20.89
CA ASP A 403 14.13 20.83 -22.33
C ASP A 403 15.52 21.42 -22.63
N ALA A 404 15.84 22.60 -22.08
CA ALA A 404 17.16 23.21 -22.21
C ALA A 404 18.28 22.35 -21.59
N ILE A 405 18.08 21.79 -20.40
CA ILE A 405 19.03 20.87 -19.77
C ILE A 405 19.24 19.62 -20.65
N CYS A 406 18.16 19.02 -21.16
CA CYS A 406 18.26 17.88 -22.09
C CYS A 406 19.04 18.25 -23.35
N CYS A 407 18.83 19.45 -23.93
CA CYS A 407 19.59 19.91 -25.08
C CYS A 407 21.09 20.07 -24.78
N ILE A 408 21.45 20.65 -23.63
CA ILE A 408 22.84 20.77 -23.17
C ILE A 408 23.49 19.39 -23.02
N LEU A 409 22.75 18.43 -22.46
CA LEU A 409 23.19 17.05 -22.30
C LEU A 409 23.35 16.31 -23.63
N LYS A 410 22.73 16.75 -24.73
CA LYS A 410 22.89 16.14 -26.06
C LYS A 410 23.89 16.84 -26.98
N ARG A 411 24.15 18.14 -26.77
CA ARG A 411 24.88 18.98 -27.75
C ARG A 411 26.39 18.78 -27.77
N ASP A 412 26.97 18.31 -26.68
CA ASP A 412 28.42 18.19 -26.50
C ASP A 412 28.91 16.78 -26.83
N GLN A 413 29.83 16.64 -27.79
CA GLN A 413 30.36 15.33 -28.25
C GLN A 413 31.53 14.81 -27.39
N GLN A 414 31.81 15.46 -26.24
CA GLN A 414 32.81 14.98 -25.28
C GLN A 414 32.33 13.72 -24.55
N GLN A 415 33.27 12.83 -24.18
CA GLN A 415 32.94 11.64 -23.40
C GLN A 415 32.44 12.05 -21.99
N PRO A 416 31.34 11.45 -21.49
CA PRO A 416 30.62 10.31 -22.07
C PRO A 416 29.58 10.77 -23.12
N LEU A 417 29.55 10.09 -24.27
CA LEU A 417 28.62 10.39 -25.37
C LEU A 417 27.19 9.93 -25.02
N ILE A 418 26.28 10.90 -24.92
CA ILE A 418 24.86 10.69 -24.60
C ILE A 418 24.06 10.61 -25.91
N GLN A 419 23.48 9.44 -26.21
CA GLN A 419 22.65 9.24 -27.39
C GLN A 419 21.27 9.88 -27.23
N ASP A 420 20.63 9.63 -26.09
CA ASP A 420 19.30 10.16 -25.80
C ASP A 420 19.08 10.35 -24.29
N VAL A 421 18.05 11.13 -23.94
CA VAL A 421 17.68 11.48 -22.57
C VAL A 421 16.19 11.23 -22.37
N ALA A 422 15.87 10.21 -21.59
CA ALA A 422 14.50 9.90 -21.20
C ALA A 422 14.13 10.57 -19.87
N ARG A 423 12.84 10.93 -19.73
CA ARG A 423 12.30 11.62 -18.54
C ARG A 423 11.46 10.63 -17.74
N GLY A 424 11.96 10.20 -16.59
CA GLY A 424 11.26 9.30 -15.67
C GLY A 424 10.62 10.01 -14.49
N GLY A 425 10.21 9.22 -13.49
CA GLY A 425 9.54 9.72 -12.29
C GLY A 425 8.13 10.27 -12.55
N SER A 426 7.55 10.92 -11.54
CA SER A 426 6.24 11.58 -11.65
C SER A 426 6.21 12.62 -12.78
N TYR A 427 7.33 13.29 -13.04
CA TYR A 427 7.49 14.22 -14.17
C TYR A 427 7.29 13.54 -15.54
N GLY A 428 8.01 12.45 -15.80
CA GLY A 428 7.91 11.68 -17.03
C GLY A 428 6.50 11.13 -17.30
N ARG A 429 5.83 10.68 -16.22
CA ARG A 429 4.47 10.13 -16.28
C ARG A 429 3.38 11.21 -16.33
N LYS A 430 3.74 12.50 -16.23
CA LYS A 430 2.82 13.65 -16.12
C LYS A 430 1.85 13.53 -14.95
N THR A 431 2.30 12.97 -13.83
CA THR A 431 1.56 12.78 -12.56
C THR A 431 2.16 13.66 -11.45
N VAL A 432 2.63 14.85 -11.84
CA VAL A 432 3.31 15.84 -10.99
C VAL A 432 2.32 16.53 -10.06
N PHE A 433 2.66 16.57 -8.77
CA PHE A 433 1.87 17.16 -7.69
C PHE A 433 2.36 18.58 -7.35
N ARG A 434 1.44 19.50 -7.04
CA ARG A 434 1.77 20.88 -6.64
C ARG A 434 2.72 20.91 -5.43
N GLY A 435 3.71 21.82 -5.44
CA GLY A 435 4.75 21.89 -4.41
C GLY A 435 6.03 21.16 -4.82
N LYS A 436 6.37 20.04 -4.18
CA LYS A 436 7.58 19.25 -4.49
C LYS A 436 7.20 17.94 -5.20
N SER A 437 7.85 17.64 -6.31
CA SER A 437 7.65 16.38 -7.07
C SER A 437 8.98 15.74 -7.47
N ASP A 438 8.93 14.43 -7.71
CA ASP A 438 10.06 13.66 -8.22
C ASP A 438 10.09 13.63 -9.76
N GLY A 439 11.31 13.60 -10.29
CA GLY A 439 11.62 13.29 -11.67
C GLY A 439 12.89 12.46 -11.76
N THR A 440 13.11 11.86 -12.93
CA THR A 440 14.37 11.16 -13.24
C THR A 440 14.80 11.58 -14.63
N LEU A 441 16.08 11.85 -14.83
CA LEU A 441 16.68 12.04 -16.16
C LEU A 441 17.58 10.85 -16.44
N VAL A 442 17.10 9.96 -17.30
CA VAL A 442 17.84 8.76 -17.69
C VAL A 442 18.66 9.08 -18.93
N LEU A 443 19.98 8.96 -18.81
CA LEU A 443 20.93 9.26 -19.87
C LEU A 443 21.35 7.96 -20.55
N PHE A 444 20.97 7.81 -21.80
CA PHE A 444 21.34 6.65 -22.60
C PHE A 444 22.72 6.86 -23.23
N LEU A 445 23.70 6.08 -22.77
CA LEU A 445 25.09 6.23 -23.18
C LEU A 445 25.43 5.32 -24.35
N SER A 446 26.16 5.85 -25.34
CA SER A 446 26.46 5.11 -26.57
C SER A 446 27.36 3.89 -26.38
N HIS A 447 28.16 3.89 -25.33
CA HIS A 447 29.10 2.81 -25.01
C HIS A 447 28.50 1.75 -24.10
N PHE A 448 27.27 1.94 -23.59
CA PHE A 448 26.54 0.90 -22.90
C PHE A 448 25.86 0.01 -23.95
N THR A 449 26.21 -1.27 -23.97
CA THR A 449 25.73 -2.23 -24.97
C THR A 449 24.80 -3.29 -24.40
N GLN A 450 24.80 -3.42 -23.07
CA GLN A 450 24.07 -4.43 -22.31
C GLN A 450 23.66 -3.87 -20.95
N PHE A 451 22.62 -4.45 -20.33
CA PHE A 451 22.05 -3.98 -19.06
C PHE A 451 23.09 -3.85 -17.94
N GLN A 452 23.98 -4.83 -17.78
CA GLN A 452 25.01 -4.84 -16.73
C GLN A 452 26.05 -3.72 -16.82
N ASP A 453 26.21 -3.06 -17.99
CA ASP A 453 27.17 -1.97 -18.13
C ASP A 453 26.81 -0.78 -17.23
N GLN A 454 25.53 -0.60 -16.90
CA GLN A 454 25.10 0.45 -15.98
C GLN A 454 25.69 0.31 -14.57
N LYS A 455 26.19 -0.87 -14.17
CA LYS A 455 26.82 -1.06 -12.85
C LYS A 455 28.30 -0.66 -12.84
N LYS A 456 28.92 -0.46 -14.00
CA LYS A 456 30.34 -0.13 -14.15
C LYS A 456 30.53 1.38 -14.20
N SER A 457 31.48 1.91 -13.42
CA SER A 457 31.94 3.31 -13.51
C SER A 457 30.86 4.41 -13.41
N GLN A 458 29.71 4.15 -12.78
CA GLN A 458 28.64 5.18 -12.64
C GLN A 458 29.14 6.47 -11.99
N ARG A 459 30.05 6.37 -11.01
CA ARG A 459 30.58 7.54 -10.29
C ARG A 459 31.36 8.48 -11.21
N GLU A 460 32.28 7.92 -11.99
CA GLU A 460 33.13 8.67 -12.94
C GLU A 460 32.28 9.33 -14.03
N ILE A 461 31.30 8.60 -14.55
CA ILE A 461 30.34 9.12 -15.54
C ILE A 461 29.55 10.30 -14.96
N LEU A 462 29.03 10.16 -13.74
CA LEU A 462 28.31 11.23 -13.06
C LEU A 462 29.19 12.44 -12.73
N ASP A 463 30.47 12.23 -12.40
CA ASP A 463 31.45 13.31 -12.19
C ASP A 463 31.66 14.13 -13.47
N GLN A 464 31.82 13.44 -14.61
CA GLN A 464 31.96 14.07 -15.91
C GLN A 464 30.70 14.86 -16.30
N ILE A 465 29.51 14.29 -16.07
CA ILE A 465 28.23 14.97 -16.35
C ILE A 465 28.04 16.21 -15.45
N GLU A 466 28.35 16.09 -14.16
CA GLU A 466 28.26 17.21 -13.22
C GLU A 466 29.18 18.37 -13.64
N HIS A 467 30.43 18.07 -13.99
CA HIS A 467 31.36 19.06 -14.54
C HIS A 467 30.78 19.72 -15.80
N ARG A 468 30.24 18.91 -16.73
CA ARG A 468 29.67 19.40 -17.98
C ARG A 468 28.52 20.37 -17.75
N LEU A 469 27.66 20.12 -16.77
CA LEU A 469 26.55 21.02 -16.45
C LEU A 469 27.03 22.32 -15.79
N LYS A 470 28.03 22.27 -14.90
CA LYS A 470 28.53 23.47 -14.18
C LYS A 470 29.31 24.46 -15.05
N VAL A 471 29.92 23.99 -16.14
CA VAL A 471 30.71 24.84 -17.04
C VAL A 471 29.84 25.66 -17.99
N GLN A 472 28.58 25.28 -18.22
CA GLN A 472 27.72 25.86 -19.24
C GLN A 472 27.19 27.26 -18.86
N PRO A 473 27.45 28.30 -19.67
CA PRO A 473 27.02 29.68 -19.38
C PRO A 473 25.51 29.83 -19.18
N LEU A 474 24.70 29.13 -19.99
CA LEU A 474 23.24 29.18 -19.92
C LEU A 474 22.69 28.72 -18.55
N LEU A 475 23.35 27.74 -17.90
CA LEU A 475 22.93 27.27 -16.58
C LEU A 475 23.38 28.20 -15.46
N LYS A 476 24.44 29.01 -15.68
CA LYS A 476 24.83 30.07 -14.76
C LYS A 476 23.82 31.23 -14.77
N GLU A 477 23.25 31.54 -15.92
CA GLU A 477 22.16 32.53 -16.04
C GLU A 477 20.85 32.05 -15.40
N LEU A 478 20.65 30.73 -15.31
CA LEU A 478 19.47 30.09 -14.69
C LEU A 478 19.71 29.62 -13.25
N ALA A 479 20.77 30.09 -12.58
CA ALA A 479 21.15 29.63 -11.24
C ALA A 479 20.07 29.87 -10.16
N ASP A 480 19.21 30.86 -10.35
CA ASP A 480 18.06 31.13 -9.46
C ASP A 480 16.92 30.09 -9.59
N ILE A 481 16.94 29.30 -10.67
CA ILE A 481 15.91 28.33 -11.05
C ILE A 481 16.44 26.89 -10.95
N VAL A 482 17.73 26.67 -11.24
CA VAL A 482 18.34 25.34 -11.33
C VAL A 482 19.45 25.18 -10.29
N GLU A 483 19.30 24.18 -9.43
CA GLU A 483 20.29 23.81 -8.41
C GLU A 483 20.82 22.40 -8.69
N ILE A 484 22.14 22.23 -8.74
CA ILE A 484 22.80 20.95 -9.01
C ILE A 484 23.56 20.51 -7.77
N GLN A 485 23.23 19.33 -7.23
CA GLN A 485 23.79 18.83 -5.99
C GLN A 485 24.15 17.34 -6.06
N ARG A 486 25.17 16.94 -5.28
CA ARG A 486 25.58 15.54 -5.11
C ARG A 486 25.06 15.02 -3.76
N LEU A 487 24.15 14.05 -3.79
CA LEU A 487 23.56 13.46 -2.59
C LEU A 487 23.84 11.95 -2.57
N ARG A 488 24.60 11.47 -1.57
CA ARG A 488 24.97 10.05 -1.41
C ARG A 488 25.60 9.41 -2.67
N GLY A 489 26.25 10.21 -3.51
CA GLY A 489 26.86 9.76 -4.77
C GLY A 489 25.97 9.91 -6.01
N ALA A 490 24.66 10.09 -5.84
CA ALA A 490 23.73 10.41 -6.93
C ALA A 490 23.80 11.90 -7.29
N LEU A 491 23.60 12.20 -8.57
CA LEU A 491 23.53 13.56 -9.10
C LEU A 491 22.06 13.99 -9.16
N ILE A 492 21.68 15.02 -8.42
CA ILE A 492 20.32 15.56 -8.38
C ILE A 492 20.32 16.96 -8.99
N ILE A 493 19.41 17.19 -9.94
CA ILE A 493 19.14 18.49 -10.55
C ILE A 493 17.76 18.94 -10.06
N GLN A 494 17.71 19.99 -9.25
CA GLN A 494 16.46 20.58 -8.79
C GLN A 494 16.11 21.77 -9.67
N VAL A 495 14.88 21.77 -10.21
CA VAL A 495 14.33 22.89 -10.99
C VAL A 495 13.18 23.49 -10.20
N SER A 496 13.33 24.72 -9.73
CA SER A 496 12.35 25.42 -8.90
C SER A 496 11.81 26.68 -9.55
N THR A 497 10.50 26.87 -9.42
CA THR A 497 9.77 28.11 -9.69
C THR A 497 9.20 28.65 -8.37
N LYS A 498 8.62 29.86 -8.38
CA LYS A 498 8.02 30.47 -7.18
C LYS A 498 7.01 29.58 -6.44
N TRP A 499 6.34 28.66 -7.14
CA TRP A 499 5.23 27.87 -6.59
C TRP A 499 5.40 26.35 -6.70
N HIS A 500 6.43 25.88 -7.41
CA HIS A 500 6.60 24.46 -7.70
C HIS A 500 8.07 24.11 -7.96
N SER A 501 8.52 22.97 -7.44
CA SER A 501 9.87 22.43 -7.65
C SER A 501 9.83 20.95 -7.99
N VAL A 502 10.73 20.55 -8.89
CA VAL A 502 10.91 19.15 -9.29
C VAL A 502 12.37 18.77 -9.10
N SER A 503 12.61 17.68 -8.37
CA SER A 503 13.94 17.13 -8.15
C SER A 503 14.18 15.97 -9.10
N PHE A 504 15.14 16.11 -10.01
CA PHE A 504 15.51 15.12 -11.01
C PHE A 504 16.74 14.33 -10.57
N GLU A 505 16.59 13.03 -10.38
CA GLU A 505 17.74 12.13 -10.25
C GLU A 505 18.32 11.80 -11.63
N VAL A 506 19.62 12.00 -11.82
CA VAL A 506 20.30 11.70 -13.09
C VAL A 506 20.88 10.29 -13.05
N VAL A 507 20.44 9.43 -13.97
CA VAL A 507 20.81 8.01 -13.99
C VAL A 507 21.35 7.61 -15.36
N PRO A 508 22.62 7.22 -15.49
CA PRO A 508 23.15 6.63 -16.72
C PRO A 508 22.61 5.20 -16.91
N ALA A 509 22.07 4.88 -18.08
CA ALA A 509 21.46 3.58 -18.35
C ALA A 509 21.70 3.10 -19.79
N PHE A 510 21.48 1.80 -20.01
CA PHE A 510 21.48 1.19 -21.33
C PHE A 510 20.16 1.46 -22.05
N ASN A 511 20.20 1.82 -23.33
CA ASN A 511 18.98 1.98 -24.13
C ASN A 511 18.49 0.63 -24.64
N ALA A 512 17.59 0.01 -23.87
CA ALA A 512 17.02 -1.29 -24.22
C ALA A 512 16.19 -1.28 -25.53
N LEU A 513 15.61 -0.13 -25.90
CA LEU A 513 14.74 -0.01 -27.08
C LEU A 513 15.49 0.39 -28.35
N GLY A 514 16.63 1.07 -28.21
CA GLY A 514 17.33 1.69 -29.32
C GLY A 514 16.45 2.74 -29.99
N THR A 515 16.22 2.59 -31.30
CA THR A 515 15.35 3.46 -32.12
C THR A 515 13.93 2.90 -32.30
N ARG A 516 13.59 1.79 -31.64
CA ARG A 516 12.31 1.09 -31.87
C ARG A 516 11.19 1.61 -31.00
N GLU A 517 9.96 1.51 -31.52
CA GLU A 517 8.77 1.90 -30.75
C GLU A 517 8.27 0.82 -29.79
N THR A 518 8.47 -0.46 -30.12
CA THR A 518 8.04 -1.62 -29.32
C THR A 518 9.22 -2.55 -28.99
N PRO A 519 9.26 -3.13 -27.78
CA PRO A 519 10.33 -4.03 -27.39
C PRO A 519 10.18 -5.40 -28.07
N ARG A 520 11.30 -6.02 -28.44
CA ARG A 520 11.35 -7.41 -28.90
C ARG A 520 11.44 -8.36 -27.71
N PRO A 521 10.89 -9.59 -27.80
CA PRO A 521 11.01 -10.58 -26.74
C PRO A 521 12.47 -10.89 -26.31
N CYS A 522 13.42 -10.81 -27.24
CA CYS A 522 14.85 -11.01 -26.94
C CYS A 522 15.40 -10.02 -25.89
N ILE A 523 14.88 -8.79 -25.82
CA ILE A 523 15.31 -7.79 -24.83
C ILE A 523 15.03 -8.30 -23.41
N TYR A 524 13.89 -8.95 -23.18
CA TYR A 524 13.54 -9.51 -21.89
C TYR A 524 14.36 -10.76 -21.54
N ARG A 525 14.80 -11.53 -22.55
CA ARG A 525 15.77 -12.61 -22.36
C ARG A 525 17.13 -12.07 -21.91
N ASP A 526 17.58 -10.98 -22.52
CA ASP A 526 18.83 -10.33 -22.14
C ASP A 526 18.73 -9.66 -20.76
N LEU A 527 17.57 -9.06 -20.42
CA LEU A 527 17.28 -8.57 -19.07
C LEU A 527 17.39 -9.68 -18.03
N LYS A 528 16.76 -10.83 -18.28
CA LYS A 528 16.81 -11.98 -17.36
C LYS A 528 18.25 -12.48 -17.18
N ARG A 529 19.01 -12.60 -18.27
CA ARG A 529 20.42 -12.99 -18.22
C ARG A 529 21.25 -12.00 -17.40
N ALA A 530 21.05 -10.70 -17.61
CA ALA A 530 21.74 -9.66 -16.86
C ALA A 530 21.44 -9.71 -15.36
N LEU A 531 20.17 -9.91 -14.97
CA LEU A 531 19.77 -10.08 -13.57
C LEU A 531 20.49 -11.27 -12.91
N ASP A 532 20.56 -12.40 -13.62
CA ASP A 532 21.19 -13.62 -13.12
C ASP A 532 22.72 -13.48 -13.01
N GLU A 533 23.38 -12.93 -14.04
CA GLU A 533 24.82 -12.69 -14.07
C GLU A 533 25.28 -11.72 -12.96
N THR A 534 24.50 -10.67 -12.73
CA THR A 534 24.84 -9.62 -11.75
C THR A 534 24.29 -9.87 -10.34
N LYS A 535 23.53 -10.97 -10.14
CA LYS A 535 22.79 -11.27 -8.91
C LYS A 535 21.94 -10.09 -8.42
N SER A 536 21.35 -9.38 -9.38
CA SER A 536 20.55 -8.17 -9.14
C SER A 536 19.14 -8.52 -8.69
N SER A 537 18.51 -7.60 -7.95
CA SER A 537 17.11 -7.71 -7.58
C SER A 537 16.17 -7.43 -8.76
N ALA A 538 14.96 -7.98 -8.71
CA ALA A 538 13.92 -7.69 -9.69
C ALA A 538 13.65 -6.18 -9.79
N GLY A 539 13.51 -5.64 -11.01
CA GLY A 539 13.26 -4.21 -11.23
C GLY A 539 14.50 -3.29 -11.15
N GLU A 540 15.68 -3.82 -10.86
CA GLU A 540 16.92 -3.02 -10.74
C GLU A 540 17.36 -2.36 -12.06
N PHE A 541 16.95 -2.93 -13.20
CA PHE A 541 17.18 -2.37 -14.54
C PHE A 541 15.97 -1.63 -15.12
N SER A 542 14.93 -1.36 -14.32
CA SER A 542 13.68 -0.74 -14.78
C SER A 542 13.88 0.62 -15.45
N VAL A 543 14.93 1.37 -15.06
CA VAL A 543 15.31 2.65 -15.68
C VAL A 543 15.61 2.53 -17.17
N CYS A 544 16.03 1.36 -17.67
CA CYS A 544 16.27 1.11 -19.09
C CYS A 544 14.97 1.17 -19.93
N PHE A 545 13.80 1.02 -19.30
CA PHE A 545 12.48 1.03 -19.94
C PHE A 545 11.70 2.34 -19.73
N THR A 546 12.37 3.40 -19.25
CA THR A 546 11.74 4.69 -18.88
C THR A 546 10.91 5.30 -20.02
N GLU A 547 11.29 5.13 -21.29
CA GLU A 547 10.49 5.61 -22.42
C GLU A 547 9.17 4.86 -22.60
N LEU A 548 9.16 3.53 -22.41
CA LEU A 548 7.93 2.75 -22.42
C LEU A 548 7.02 3.17 -21.26
N GLN A 549 7.59 3.45 -20.08
CA GLN A 549 6.82 3.90 -18.92
C GLN A 549 6.17 5.25 -19.22
N GLN A 550 6.90 6.19 -19.83
CA GLN A 550 6.33 7.47 -20.28
C GLN A 550 5.20 7.26 -21.29
N LYS A 551 5.43 6.47 -22.35
CA LYS A 551 4.42 6.18 -23.38
C LYS A 551 3.17 5.54 -22.77
N PHE A 552 3.35 4.65 -21.80
CA PHE A 552 2.25 4.05 -21.05
C PHE A 552 1.38 5.15 -20.43
N PHE A 553 1.90 6.06 -19.60
CA PHE A 553 1.05 7.10 -18.99
C PHE A 553 0.60 8.21 -19.95
N ASN A 554 1.38 8.51 -21.00
CA ASN A 554 1.07 9.58 -21.94
C ASN A 554 -0.19 9.31 -22.77
N ASN A 555 -0.47 8.04 -23.08
CA ASN A 555 -1.64 7.64 -23.88
C ASN A 555 -2.95 7.58 -23.10
N ARG A 556 -2.99 8.05 -21.84
CA ARG A 556 -4.17 8.03 -20.98
C ARG A 556 -4.76 9.44 -20.78
N PRO A 557 -6.09 9.54 -20.56
CA PRO A 557 -6.80 10.81 -20.48
C PRO A 557 -6.34 11.68 -19.31
N ARG A 558 -6.58 13.01 -19.41
CA ARG A 558 -6.22 13.95 -18.34
C ARG A 558 -6.92 13.62 -17.03
N LYS A 559 -8.21 13.30 -17.07
CA LYS A 559 -8.99 13.02 -15.86
C LYS A 559 -8.51 11.80 -15.05
N LEU A 560 -7.86 10.85 -15.71
CA LEU A 560 -7.16 9.77 -15.01
C LEU A 560 -5.95 10.27 -14.20
N LYS A 561 -5.22 11.26 -14.73
CA LYS A 561 -4.10 11.87 -14.01
C LYS A 561 -4.62 12.62 -12.79
N ASP A 562 -5.78 13.25 -12.88
CA ASP A 562 -6.45 13.92 -11.76
C ASP A 562 -6.79 12.91 -10.65
N LEU A 563 -7.32 11.74 -11.02
CA LEU A 563 -7.56 10.65 -10.07
C LEU A 563 -6.26 10.12 -9.45
N ILE A 564 -5.18 9.99 -10.24
CA ILE A 564 -3.86 9.60 -9.73
C ILE A 564 -3.33 10.62 -8.72
N LEU A 565 -3.47 11.92 -8.99
CA LEU A 565 -3.06 12.98 -8.06
C LEU A 565 -3.86 12.90 -6.76
N LEU A 566 -5.16 12.62 -6.84
CA LEU A 566 -6.03 12.43 -5.68
C LEU A 566 -5.58 11.23 -4.82
N VAL A 567 -5.31 10.08 -5.46
CA VAL A 567 -4.80 8.88 -4.78
C VAL A 567 -3.44 9.13 -4.14
N LYS A 568 -2.52 9.81 -4.85
CA LYS A 568 -1.20 10.18 -4.31
C LYS A 568 -1.32 11.11 -3.11
N TYR A 569 -2.23 12.08 -3.16
CA TYR A 569 -2.47 12.99 -2.05
C TYR A 569 -3.03 12.26 -0.84
N TRP A 570 -4.04 11.39 -1.04
CA TRP A 570 -4.56 10.52 0.02
C TRP A 570 -3.46 9.64 0.62
N TYR A 571 -2.65 8.98 -0.22
CA TYR A 571 -1.56 8.13 0.24
C TYR A 571 -0.54 8.92 1.07
N ARG A 572 -0.22 10.14 0.65
CA ARG A 572 0.65 11.06 1.39
C ARG A 572 0.08 11.42 2.77
N GLN A 573 -1.23 11.66 2.87
CA GLN A 573 -1.90 11.86 4.16
C GLN A 573 -1.83 10.62 5.05
N CYS A 574 -1.98 9.42 4.47
CA CYS A 574 -1.79 8.16 5.19
C CYS A 574 -0.34 8.00 5.67
N GLN A 575 0.66 8.31 4.85
CA GLN A 575 2.07 8.24 5.24
C GLN A 575 2.39 9.16 6.43
N ILE A 576 1.80 10.37 6.45
CA ILE A 576 1.93 11.31 7.57
C ILE A 576 1.36 10.69 8.86
N LYS A 577 0.17 10.06 8.80
CA LYS A 577 -0.46 9.41 9.96
C LYS A 577 0.31 8.17 10.44
N LEU A 578 0.87 7.40 9.52
CA LEU A 578 1.53 6.12 9.79
C LEU A 578 2.98 6.24 10.30
N LYS A 579 3.49 7.46 10.52
CA LYS A 579 4.81 7.74 11.14
C LYS A 579 5.98 6.89 10.59
N GLY A 580 5.96 6.60 9.28
CA GLY A 580 7.10 6.07 8.53
C GLY A 580 7.43 4.58 8.71
N SER A 581 6.42 3.70 8.73
CA SER A 581 6.61 2.29 8.34
C SER A 581 7.15 2.17 6.91
N SER A 582 7.56 0.96 6.48
CA SER A 582 7.98 0.74 5.08
C SER A 582 6.92 1.28 4.13
N SER A 583 7.38 2.05 3.13
CA SER A 583 6.50 2.79 2.24
C SER A 583 6.43 2.06 0.91
N LEU A 584 5.22 1.64 0.55
CA LEU A 584 4.90 1.25 -0.82
C LEU A 584 5.33 2.38 -1.79
N PRO A 585 6.00 2.08 -2.92
CA PRO A 585 6.31 3.10 -3.91
C PRO A 585 5.01 3.74 -4.42
N PRO A 586 4.91 5.09 -4.53
CA PRO A 586 3.71 5.74 -5.08
C PRO A 586 3.32 5.19 -6.45
N TYR A 587 4.31 4.76 -7.24
CA TYR A 587 4.13 4.12 -8.55
C TYR A 587 3.21 2.89 -8.52
N ALA A 588 3.20 2.09 -7.44
CA ALA A 588 2.30 0.95 -7.32
C ALA A 588 0.83 1.38 -7.25
N LEU A 589 0.53 2.50 -6.57
CA LEU A 589 -0.81 3.07 -6.50
C LEU A 589 -1.19 3.78 -7.80
N GLU A 590 -0.23 4.41 -8.50
CA GLU A 590 -0.46 4.95 -9.85
C GLU A 590 -0.90 3.82 -10.80
N LEU A 591 -0.18 2.69 -10.81
CA LEU A 591 -0.52 1.51 -11.61
C LEU A 591 -1.87 0.88 -11.20
N LEU A 592 -2.15 0.76 -9.90
CA LEU A 592 -3.43 0.26 -9.42
C LEU A 592 -4.60 1.17 -9.85
N THR A 593 -4.38 2.48 -9.87
CA THR A 593 -5.37 3.48 -10.33
C THR A 593 -5.61 3.36 -11.83
N VAL A 594 -4.55 3.17 -12.63
CA VAL A 594 -4.68 2.90 -14.07
C VAL A 594 -5.45 1.60 -14.29
N TYR A 595 -5.14 0.53 -13.56
CA TYR A 595 -5.87 -0.74 -13.64
C TYR A 595 -7.35 -0.57 -13.28
N ALA A 596 -7.66 0.15 -12.20
CA ALA A 596 -9.04 0.43 -11.79
C ALA A 596 -9.82 1.16 -12.90
N TRP A 597 -9.20 2.14 -13.55
CA TRP A 597 -9.82 2.87 -14.66
C TRP A 597 -9.96 1.99 -15.92
N GLU A 598 -8.92 1.25 -16.31
CA GLU A 598 -8.94 0.40 -17.52
C GLU A 598 -9.96 -0.74 -17.41
N GLN A 599 -10.10 -1.36 -16.22
CA GLN A 599 -11.08 -2.42 -15.99
C GLN A 599 -12.47 -1.89 -15.64
N GLY A 600 -12.55 -0.64 -15.16
CA GLY A 600 -13.78 0.02 -14.73
C GLY A 600 -14.48 0.74 -15.88
N CYS A 601 -14.40 2.07 -15.91
CA CYS A 601 -15.10 2.90 -16.88
C CYS A 601 -14.39 3.03 -18.24
N GLY A 602 -13.05 3.05 -18.26
CA GLY A 602 -12.24 3.24 -19.48
C GLY A 602 -12.53 4.52 -20.27
N ALA A 603 -13.34 5.43 -19.74
CA ALA A 603 -13.82 6.63 -20.42
C ALA A 603 -12.82 7.79 -20.27
N GLU A 604 -12.84 8.72 -21.24
CA GLU A 604 -12.01 9.94 -21.16
C GLU A 604 -12.47 10.86 -20.02
N ASP A 605 -13.78 10.89 -19.76
CA ASP A 605 -14.43 11.64 -18.71
C ASP A 605 -15.23 10.68 -17.79
N PHE A 606 -15.15 10.90 -16.48
CA PHE A 606 -15.79 10.07 -15.44
C PHE A 606 -15.84 10.82 -14.10
N ASP A 607 -16.63 10.33 -13.14
CA ASP A 607 -16.70 10.91 -11.79
C ASP A 607 -15.49 10.48 -10.92
N LEU A 608 -14.75 11.45 -10.38
CA LEU A 608 -13.57 11.17 -9.54
C LEU A 608 -13.93 10.46 -8.22
N ALA A 609 -15.13 10.70 -7.68
CA ALA A 609 -15.63 10.01 -6.50
C ALA A 609 -15.87 8.52 -6.78
N GLU A 610 -16.42 8.17 -7.94
CA GLU A 610 -16.52 6.77 -8.35
C GLU A 610 -15.13 6.12 -8.46
N GLY A 611 -14.21 6.82 -9.13
CA GLY A 611 -12.85 6.32 -9.35
C GLY A 611 -12.08 6.08 -8.05
N ILE A 612 -12.11 7.04 -7.12
CA ILE A 612 -11.40 6.91 -5.84
C ILE A 612 -12.02 5.81 -4.98
N ARG A 613 -13.36 5.67 -4.95
CA ARG A 613 -14.04 4.57 -4.26
C ARG A 613 -13.58 3.22 -4.80
N THR A 614 -13.44 3.07 -6.12
CA THR A 614 -12.95 1.82 -6.74
C THR A 614 -11.53 1.51 -6.31
N VAL A 615 -10.62 2.48 -6.36
CA VAL A 615 -9.22 2.28 -5.95
C VAL A 615 -9.15 1.87 -4.47
N LEU A 616 -9.86 2.56 -3.58
CA LEU A 616 -9.91 2.23 -2.15
C LEU A 616 -10.49 0.82 -1.90
N ARG A 617 -11.53 0.41 -2.64
CA ARG A 617 -12.09 -0.94 -2.55
C ARG A 617 -11.08 -2.02 -2.99
N LEU A 618 -10.30 -1.77 -4.04
CA LEU A 618 -9.22 -2.67 -4.47
C LEU A 618 -8.11 -2.77 -3.42
N ILE A 619 -7.74 -1.65 -2.77
CA ILE A 619 -6.79 -1.65 -1.64
C ILE A 619 -7.32 -2.50 -0.48
N CYS A 620 -8.63 -2.44 -0.17
CA CYS A 620 -9.24 -3.28 0.86
C CYS A 620 -9.17 -4.79 0.55
N GLN A 621 -9.02 -5.14 -0.73
CA GLN A 621 -8.91 -6.50 -1.28
C GLN A 621 -7.47 -6.84 -1.70
N TYR A 622 -6.45 -6.18 -1.12
CA TYR A 622 -5.05 -6.37 -1.53
C TYR A 622 -4.57 -7.83 -1.52
N ASN A 623 -5.11 -8.65 -0.62
CA ASN A 623 -4.80 -10.08 -0.53
C ASN A 623 -5.28 -10.90 -1.75
N GLN A 624 -6.04 -10.30 -2.64
CA GLN A 624 -6.51 -10.89 -3.89
C GLN A 624 -5.91 -10.20 -5.13
N LEU A 625 -5.14 -9.11 -4.96
CA LEU A 625 -4.64 -8.30 -6.07
C LEU A 625 -3.62 -9.04 -6.94
N CYS A 626 -3.92 -9.17 -8.22
CA CYS A 626 -3.00 -9.66 -9.24
C CYS A 626 -3.14 -8.83 -10.50
N VAL A 627 -2.31 -7.81 -10.67
CA VAL A 627 -2.41 -6.81 -11.73
C VAL A 627 -1.16 -6.90 -12.61
N TYR A 628 -1.35 -7.00 -13.91
CA TYR A 628 -0.28 -6.96 -14.91
C TYR A 628 -0.86 -6.55 -16.27
N TRP A 629 0.03 -6.15 -17.17
CA TRP A 629 -0.30 -5.78 -18.55
C TRP A 629 0.41 -6.70 -19.51
N THR A 630 -0.14 -6.85 -20.72
CA THR A 630 0.52 -7.57 -21.82
C THR A 630 0.76 -6.68 -23.03
N ILE A 631 0.98 -5.38 -22.78
CA ILE A 631 1.13 -4.37 -23.85
C ILE A 631 2.54 -4.34 -24.44
N ASN A 632 3.56 -4.58 -23.63
CA ASN A 632 4.97 -4.56 -24.03
C ASN A 632 5.62 -5.95 -24.01
N TYR A 633 5.00 -6.91 -23.31
CA TYR A 633 5.45 -8.28 -23.20
C TYR A 633 4.22 -9.20 -23.19
N ASP A 634 4.35 -10.44 -23.61
CA ASP A 634 3.24 -11.39 -23.69
C ASP A 634 3.68 -12.80 -23.28
N PHE A 635 2.76 -13.75 -23.37
CA PHE A 635 3.03 -15.16 -23.06
C PHE A 635 3.54 -15.95 -24.28
N GLU A 636 3.79 -15.32 -25.43
CA GLU A 636 4.18 -16.03 -26.65
C GLU A 636 5.64 -16.49 -26.59
N ASP A 637 6.55 -15.65 -26.08
CA ASP A 637 7.95 -16.03 -25.83
C ASP A 637 8.06 -16.87 -24.55
N GLU A 638 8.72 -18.02 -24.64
CA GLU A 638 8.84 -19.00 -23.54
C GLU A 638 9.53 -18.42 -22.30
N THR A 639 10.58 -17.61 -22.47
CA THR A 639 11.31 -17.04 -21.32
C THR A 639 10.45 -16.01 -20.60
N VAL A 640 9.80 -15.12 -21.37
CA VAL A 640 8.89 -14.10 -20.84
C VAL A 640 7.70 -14.76 -20.14
N ARG A 641 7.10 -15.78 -20.77
CA ARG A 641 6.04 -16.61 -20.18
C ARG A 641 6.48 -17.15 -18.82
N ASN A 642 7.66 -17.77 -18.72
CA ASN A 642 8.14 -18.34 -17.46
C ASN A 642 8.33 -17.28 -16.36
N ILE A 643 8.84 -16.09 -16.70
CA ILE A 643 8.96 -14.95 -15.77
C ILE A 643 7.57 -14.53 -15.26
N LEU A 644 6.61 -14.32 -16.17
CA LEU A 644 5.26 -13.91 -15.83
C LEU A 644 4.55 -14.96 -14.96
N LEU A 645 4.66 -16.24 -15.32
CA LEU A 645 4.08 -17.34 -14.55
C LEU A 645 4.64 -17.39 -13.13
N HIS A 646 5.95 -17.19 -12.95
CA HIS A 646 6.58 -17.14 -11.63
C HIS A 646 6.04 -15.98 -10.80
N GLN A 647 5.95 -14.78 -11.39
CA GLN A 647 5.43 -13.59 -10.69
C GLN A 647 3.95 -13.72 -10.35
N ILE A 648 3.12 -14.21 -11.27
CA ILE A 648 1.68 -14.35 -11.06
C ILE A 648 1.35 -15.40 -9.98
N ARG A 649 2.23 -16.40 -9.80
CA ARG A 649 2.15 -17.39 -8.71
C ARG A 649 2.69 -16.89 -7.37
N SER A 650 3.28 -15.70 -7.32
CA SER A 650 3.82 -15.13 -6.08
C SER A 650 2.71 -14.76 -5.07
N PRO A 651 3.01 -14.68 -3.77
CA PRO A 651 2.08 -14.22 -2.75
C PRO A 651 1.48 -12.84 -3.10
N ARG A 652 0.20 -12.65 -2.80
CA ARG A 652 -0.56 -11.42 -3.09
C ARG A 652 -0.21 -10.31 -2.09
N PRO A 653 -0.07 -9.04 -2.51
CA PRO A 653 -0.46 -8.48 -3.82
C PRO A 653 0.64 -8.59 -4.88
N VAL A 654 0.21 -8.80 -6.12
CA VAL A 654 1.06 -8.74 -7.32
C VAL A 654 0.61 -7.55 -8.16
N ILE A 655 1.50 -6.59 -8.39
CA ILE A 655 1.31 -5.47 -9.33
C ILE A 655 2.58 -5.40 -10.18
N LEU A 656 2.53 -5.94 -11.40
CA LEU A 656 3.68 -5.97 -12.30
C LEU A 656 3.81 -4.67 -13.09
N ASP A 657 5.04 -4.18 -13.21
CA ASP A 657 5.34 -3.03 -14.06
C ASP A 657 4.97 -3.36 -15.52
N PRO A 658 4.16 -2.54 -16.21
CA PRO A 658 3.75 -2.77 -17.59
C PRO A 658 4.90 -2.80 -18.62
N THR A 659 6.12 -2.46 -18.19
CA THR A 659 7.32 -2.36 -19.05
C THR A 659 8.42 -3.34 -18.67
N ASP A 660 8.47 -3.77 -17.41
CA ASP A 660 9.44 -4.73 -16.88
C ASP A 660 8.69 -5.91 -16.22
N PRO A 661 8.59 -7.08 -16.89
CA PRO A 661 7.83 -8.22 -16.40
C PRO A 661 8.44 -8.86 -15.13
N THR A 662 9.66 -8.47 -14.74
CA THR A 662 10.32 -8.95 -13.52
C THR A 662 9.92 -8.13 -12.29
N ASN A 663 9.52 -6.86 -12.47
CA ASN A 663 9.34 -5.90 -11.40
C ASN A 663 7.91 -5.93 -10.82
N ASN A 664 7.73 -6.63 -9.69
CA ASN A 664 6.50 -6.56 -8.92
C ASN A 664 6.57 -5.43 -7.88
N VAL A 665 5.95 -4.29 -8.21
CA VAL A 665 5.97 -3.08 -7.38
C VAL A 665 5.06 -3.16 -6.15
N GLY A 666 4.27 -4.24 -6.01
CA GLY A 666 3.35 -4.48 -4.91
C GLY A 666 3.90 -5.26 -3.70
N GLN A 667 5.13 -5.80 -3.77
CA GLN A 667 5.63 -6.83 -2.84
C GLN A 667 5.76 -6.42 -1.36
N ASP A 668 5.68 -5.14 -1.00
CA ASP A 668 5.79 -4.69 0.40
C ASP A 668 4.54 -5.01 1.22
N MET A 669 4.47 -6.23 1.76
CA MET A 669 3.34 -6.73 2.54
C MET A 669 3.11 -6.00 3.87
N ILE A 670 4.08 -5.22 4.36
CA ILE A 670 3.99 -4.56 5.66
C ILE A 670 3.11 -3.31 5.58
N CYS A 671 2.93 -2.69 4.41
CA CYS A 671 2.19 -1.42 4.26
C CYS A 671 0.68 -1.61 3.96
N TRP A 672 0.29 -2.71 3.31
CA TRP A 672 -1.07 -2.93 2.84
C TRP A 672 -2.14 -3.06 3.94
N PRO A 673 -1.91 -3.72 5.10
CA PRO A 673 -2.90 -3.79 6.18
C PRO A 673 -3.31 -2.41 6.73
N GLU A 674 -2.35 -1.52 6.88
CA GLU A 674 -2.53 -0.14 7.35
C GLU A 674 -3.29 0.67 6.30
N LEU A 675 -2.91 0.55 5.03
CA LEU A 675 -3.64 1.19 3.93
C LEU A 675 -5.07 0.70 3.83
N LYS A 676 -5.33 -0.59 4.07
CA LYS A 676 -6.69 -1.13 4.16
C LYS A 676 -7.49 -0.44 5.26
N LYS A 677 -6.93 -0.27 6.46
CA LYS A 677 -7.62 0.42 7.57
C LYS A 677 -7.97 1.87 7.20
N GLU A 678 -7.02 2.60 6.64
CA GLU A 678 -7.24 4.00 6.24
C GLU A 678 -8.21 4.13 5.06
N ALA A 679 -8.21 3.16 4.13
CA ALA A 679 -9.13 3.10 3.01
C ALA A 679 -10.56 2.80 3.49
N GLN A 680 -10.74 1.84 4.40
CA GLN A 680 -12.02 1.54 5.04
C GLN A 680 -12.56 2.75 5.80
N ALA A 681 -11.70 3.43 6.58
CA ALA A 681 -12.11 4.62 7.33
C ALA A 681 -12.63 5.75 6.42
N TRP A 682 -12.01 5.94 5.24
CA TRP A 682 -12.48 6.97 4.30
C TRP A 682 -13.73 6.54 3.52
N LEU A 683 -13.82 5.26 3.12
CA LEU A 683 -15.02 4.70 2.50
C LEU A 683 -16.25 4.80 3.42
N SER A 684 -16.07 4.66 4.74
CA SER A 684 -17.13 4.78 5.74
C SER A 684 -17.44 6.22 6.18
N SER A 685 -16.74 7.23 5.64
CA SER A 685 -16.95 8.63 6.04
C SER A 685 -18.14 9.27 5.33
N SER A 686 -18.81 10.23 5.97
CA SER A 686 -19.97 10.95 5.41
C SER A 686 -19.66 11.73 4.13
N THR A 687 -18.39 12.07 3.87
CA THR A 687 -17.96 12.79 2.66
C THR A 687 -17.86 11.92 1.41
N LEU A 688 -17.73 10.60 1.57
CA LEU A 688 -17.73 9.60 0.48
C LEU A 688 -18.94 8.66 0.53
N SER A 689 -19.77 8.74 1.59
CA SER A 689 -21.01 7.98 1.82
C SER A 689 -22.05 8.15 0.69
N GLU A 690 -23.00 7.21 0.63
CA GLU A 690 -23.85 6.87 -0.52
C GLU A 690 -24.91 7.90 -0.96
N GLU A 691 -24.90 9.13 -0.44
CA GLU A 691 -25.82 10.18 -0.86
C GLU A 691 -25.22 11.01 -2.01
N LEU A 692 -25.19 10.38 -3.19
CA LEU A 692 -25.00 10.92 -4.57
C LEU A 692 -23.81 11.89 -4.83
N PRO A 693 -23.00 11.70 -5.90
CA PRO A 693 -23.22 10.81 -7.03
C PRO A 693 -22.37 9.52 -6.98
N ALA A 694 -23.06 8.46 -7.41
CA ALA A 694 -22.64 7.22 -8.05
C ALA A 694 -21.78 6.14 -7.32
N PRO A 695 -22.13 4.84 -7.50
CA PRO A 695 -21.42 3.70 -6.92
C PRO A 695 -20.05 3.47 -7.58
N SER A 696 -19.13 2.79 -6.88
CA SER A 696 -17.82 2.48 -7.46
C SER A 696 -17.94 1.62 -8.73
N TRP A 697 -16.98 1.73 -9.63
CA TRP A 697 -16.85 0.81 -10.76
C TRP A 697 -16.72 -0.64 -10.29
N THR A 698 -17.28 -1.54 -11.09
CA THR A 698 -17.13 -2.99 -10.92
C THR A 698 -15.78 -3.43 -11.48
N VAL A 699 -14.77 -3.46 -10.62
CA VAL A 699 -13.42 -3.95 -10.94
C VAL A 699 -13.07 -5.11 -10.02
N LEU A 700 -12.61 -6.21 -10.61
CA LEU A 700 -12.14 -7.38 -9.85
C LEU A 700 -10.66 -7.22 -9.47
N PRO A 701 -10.24 -7.73 -8.30
CA PRO A 701 -8.86 -7.61 -7.83
C PRO A 701 -7.88 -8.48 -8.64
N ALA A 702 -8.37 -9.47 -9.37
CA ALA A 702 -7.59 -10.25 -10.32
C ALA A 702 -8.31 -10.32 -11.67
N PRO A 703 -7.62 -10.13 -12.81
CA PRO A 703 -8.19 -10.35 -14.12
C PRO A 703 -8.34 -11.84 -14.35
N LEU A 704 -9.48 -12.22 -14.94
CA LEU A 704 -9.79 -13.61 -15.29
C LEU A 704 -8.62 -14.30 -16.02
N SER A 705 -7.94 -13.60 -16.94
CA SER A 705 -6.82 -14.12 -17.72
C SER A 705 -5.60 -14.58 -16.90
N SER A 706 -5.48 -14.20 -15.62
CA SER A 706 -4.43 -14.68 -14.70
C SER A 706 -4.87 -15.76 -13.73
N THR A 707 -6.16 -16.06 -13.67
CA THR A 707 -6.67 -17.11 -12.80
C THR A 707 -6.22 -18.45 -13.39
N PRO A 708 -5.37 -19.23 -12.68
CA PRO A 708 -5.02 -20.58 -13.12
C PRO A 708 -6.27 -21.44 -13.31
N GLY A 709 -6.26 -22.35 -14.28
CA GLY A 709 -7.44 -23.20 -14.60
C GLY A 709 -8.09 -23.85 -13.38
N GLN A 710 -7.29 -24.46 -12.51
CA GLN A 710 -7.72 -25.09 -11.26
C GLN A 710 -8.38 -24.16 -10.22
N LEU A 711 -8.24 -22.84 -10.39
CA LEU A 711 -8.86 -21.82 -9.53
C LEU A 711 -10.05 -21.13 -10.19
N LEU A 712 -10.44 -21.51 -11.41
CA LEU A 712 -11.57 -20.91 -12.11
C LEU A 712 -12.89 -21.12 -11.34
N ASP A 713 -13.13 -22.32 -10.80
CA ASP A 713 -14.33 -22.58 -10.00
C ASP A 713 -14.40 -21.67 -8.77
N LYS A 714 -13.26 -21.50 -8.08
CA LYS A 714 -13.15 -20.58 -6.95
C LYS A 714 -13.35 -19.13 -7.39
N PHE A 715 -12.77 -18.73 -8.53
CA PHE A 715 -12.95 -17.40 -9.08
C PHE A 715 -14.41 -17.09 -9.41
N ILE A 716 -15.12 -18.04 -10.02
CA ILE A 716 -16.55 -17.89 -10.31
C ILE A 716 -17.32 -17.68 -9.01
N LYS A 717 -17.09 -18.54 -8.01
CA LYS A 717 -17.75 -18.45 -6.70
C LYS A 717 -17.47 -17.13 -5.97
N ASP A 718 -16.21 -16.70 -5.92
CA ASP A 718 -15.80 -15.53 -5.12
C ASP A 718 -16.18 -14.20 -5.81
N PHE A 719 -16.10 -14.14 -7.15
CA PHE A 719 -16.16 -12.90 -7.91
C PHE A 719 -17.36 -12.76 -8.85
N LEU A 720 -17.87 -13.86 -9.42
CA LEU A 720 -18.93 -13.81 -10.43
C LEU A 720 -20.30 -14.20 -9.90
N GLN A 721 -20.38 -15.14 -8.96
CA GLN A 721 -21.64 -15.59 -8.40
C GLN A 721 -22.23 -14.53 -7.45
N PRO A 722 -23.53 -14.19 -7.58
CA PRO A 722 -24.22 -13.35 -6.61
C PRO A 722 -24.22 -13.96 -5.21
N ASP A 723 -24.22 -13.11 -4.19
CA ASP A 723 -24.29 -13.57 -2.80
C ASP A 723 -25.68 -14.15 -2.47
N GLN A 724 -25.74 -15.22 -1.68
CA GLN A 724 -27.01 -15.89 -1.36
C GLN A 724 -27.95 -14.98 -0.55
N HIS A 725 -27.42 -14.14 0.33
CA HIS A 725 -28.21 -13.16 1.07
C HIS A 725 -28.84 -12.15 0.10
N PHE A 726 -28.05 -11.64 -0.84
CA PHE A 726 -28.54 -10.71 -1.86
C PHE A 726 -29.60 -11.34 -2.77
N LEU A 727 -29.42 -12.61 -3.17
CA LEU A 727 -30.42 -13.34 -3.94
C LEU A 727 -31.75 -13.46 -3.19
N ASN A 728 -31.70 -13.68 -1.87
CA ASN A 728 -32.90 -13.72 -1.03
C ASN A 728 -33.57 -12.34 -0.94
N GLU A 729 -32.81 -11.26 -0.72
CA GLU A 729 -33.31 -9.87 -0.73
C GLU A 729 -34.03 -9.54 -2.05
N ILE A 730 -33.41 -9.88 -3.18
CA ILE A 730 -34.02 -9.69 -4.51
C ILE A 730 -35.27 -10.55 -4.67
N SER A 731 -35.26 -11.81 -4.23
CA SER A 731 -36.43 -12.67 -4.36
C SER A 731 -37.64 -12.07 -3.66
N THR A 732 -37.48 -11.61 -2.42
CA THR A 732 -38.54 -10.94 -1.65
C THR A 732 -39.05 -9.68 -2.33
N ALA A 733 -38.14 -8.84 -2.84
CA ALA A 733 -38.51 -7.63 -3.57
C ALA A 733 -39.26 -7.97 -4.87
N LEU A 734 -38.81 -8.99 -5.60
CA LEU A 734 -39.46 -9.44 -6.82
C LEU A 734 -40.82 -10.07 -6.58
N ASP A 735 -41.00 -10.83 -5.51
CA ASP A 735 -42.30 -11.39 -5.16
C ASP A 735 -43.29 -10.24 -4.91
N THR A 736 -42.86 -9.22 -4.17
CA THR A 736 -43.67 -8.00 -3.93
C THR A 736 -44.04 -7.29 -5.24
N ILE A 737 -43.08 -7.11 -6.16
CA ILE A 737 -43.31 -6.46 -7.46
C ILE A 737 -44.21 -7.32 -8.35
N CYS A 738 -44.01 -8.64 -8.39
CA CYS A 738 -44.83 -9.56 -9.18
C CYS A 738 -46.29 -9.57 -8.69
N THR A 739 -46.50 -9.63 -7.37
CA THR A 739 -47.84 -9.52 -6.77
C THR A 739 -48.48 -8.16 -7.09
N PHE A 740 -47.72 -7.07 -7.02
CA PHE A 740 -48.20 -5.76 -7.43
C PHE A 740 -48.64 -5.72 -8.90
N LEU A 741 -47.79 -6.21 -9.81
CA LEU A 741 -48.09 -6.27 -11.25
C LEU A 741 -49.31 -7.13 -11.56
N GLN A 742 -49.51 -8.22 -10.82
CA GLN A 742 -50.60 -9.14 -11.04
C GLN A 742 -51.95 -8.66 -10.49
N GLU A 743 -51.95 -8.07 -9.29
CA GLU A 743 -53.19 -7.79 -8.54
C GLU A 743 -53.60 -6.31 -8.53
N ASN A 744 -52.63 -5.40 -8.53
CA ASN A 744 -52.88 -3.98 -8.21
C ASN A 744 -52.61 -3.04 -9.39
N CYS A 745 -51.63 -3.37 -10.25
CA CYS A 745 -51.16 -2.51 -11.34
C CYS A 745 -52.28 -2.10 -12.31
N PHE A 746 -53.27 -2.95 -12.55
CA PHE A 746 -54.38 -2.66 -13.47
C PHE A 746 -55.75 -2.60 -12.78
N GLN A 747 -55.81 -2.32 -11.47
CA GLN A 747 -57.05 -2.38 -10.69
C GLN A 747 -58.16 -1.44 -11.21
N HIS A 748 -57.77 -0.36 -11.90
CA HIS A 748 -58.69 0.63 -12.48
C HIS A 748 -58.82 0.54 -14.01
N SER A 749 -58.32 -0.54 -14.62
CA SER A 749 -58.33 -0.77 -16.08
C SER A 749 -59.16 -2.01 -16.46
N THR A 750 -59.58 -2.10 -17.72
CA THR A 750 -60.19 -3.32 -18.28
C THR A 750 -59.17 -4.43 -18.52
N THR A 751 -57.88 -4.08 -18.59
CA THR A 751 -56.77 -5.03 -18.75
C THR A 751 -56.55 -5.78 -17.44
N LYS A 752 -56.46 -7.11 -17.50
CA LYS A 752 -56.07 -7.95 -16.36
C LYS A 752 -54.85 -8.78 -16.72
N ILE A 753 -53.96 -8.97 -15.76
CA ILE A 753 -52.78 -9.81 -15.95
C ILE A 753 -53.15 -11.27 -15.69
N GLN A 754 -53.02 -12.10 -16.72
CA GLN A 754 -53.30 -13.54 -16.63
C GLN A 754 -52.19 -14.28 -15.90
N LYS A 755 -50.95 -13.84 -16.11
CA LYS A 755 -49.74 -14.52 -15.65
C LYS A 755 -48.57 -13.55 -15.60
N VAL A 756 -47.68 -13.75 -14.62
CA VAL A 756 -46.38 -13.09 -14.54
C VAL A 756 -45.30 -14.16 -14.51
N VAL A 757 -44.26 -14.00 -15.33
CA VAL A 757 -43.14 -14.96 -15.44
C VAL A 757 -41.83 -14.24 -15.21
N LYS A 758 -41.03 -14.79 -14.29
CA LYS A 758 -39.63 -14.38 -14.08
C LYS A 758 -38.76 -15.02 -15.16
N GLY A 759 -37.99 -14.21 -15.87
CA GLY A 759 -37.07 -14.57 -16.96
C GLY A 759 -35.67 -14.01 -16.76
N GLY A 760 -34.89 -13.93 -17.83
CA GLY A 760 -33.52 -13.44 -17.80
C GLY A 760 -32.53 -14.32 -17.02
N SER A 761 -31.35 -13.77 -16.73
CA SER A 761 -30.24 -14.51 -16.12
C SER A 761 -30.51 -14.94 -14.68
N ALA A 762 -31.29 -14.13 -13.93
CA ALA A 762 -31.68 -14.46 -12.56
C ALA A 762 -32.54 -15.73 -12.53
N ALA A 763 -33.60 -15.78 -13.34
CA ALA A 763 -34.50 -16.94 -13.39
C ALA A 763 -33.84 -18.18 -14.00
N LYS A 764 -32.93 -18.01 -14.96
CA LYS A 764 -32.12 -19.11 -15.52
C LYS A 764 -31.07 -19.65 -14.53
N GLY A 765 -30.79 -18.92 -13.46
CA GLY A 765 -29.73 -19.25 -12.50
C GLY A 765 -28.32 -19.03 -13.05
N THR A 766 -28.14 -18.08 -13.97
CA THR A 766 -26.85 -17.71 -14.62
C THR A 766 -26.50 -16.22 -14.42
N ALA A 767 -27.12 -15.58 -13.42
CA ALA A 767 -26.82 -14.20 -13.03
C ALA A 767 -25.37 -14.07 -12.51
N LEU A 768 -24.72 -12.99 -12.95
CA LEU A 768 -23.50 -12.40 -12.40
C LEU A 768 -23.80 -11.48 -11.21
N LYS A 769 -22.80 -11.31 -10.34
CA LYS A 769 -22.82 -10.44 -9.15
C LYS A 769 -23.13 -8.97 -9.44
N THR A 770 -22.81 -8.51 -10.65
CA THR A 770 -23.03 -7.13 -11.12
C THR A 770 -23.29 -7.11 -12.63
N GLY A 771 -24.22 -6.26 -13.07
CA GLY A 771 -24.55 -6.10 -14.49
C GLY A 771 -25.31 -7.29 -15.10
N SER A 772 -26.04 -8.03 -14.27
CA SER A 772 -26.98 -9.06 -14.71
C SER A 772 -28.30 -8.46 -15.11
N ASP A 773 -28.84 -9.00 -16.18
CA ASP A 773 -30.20 -8.81 -16.67
C ASP A 773 -31.14 -9.84 -16.02
N ALA A 774 -32.33 -9.37 -15.66
CA ALA A 774 -33.44 -10.19 -15.25
C ALA A 774 -34.71 -9.66 -15.93
N ASP A 775 -35.60 -10.56 -16.32
CA ASP A 775 -36.79 -10.15 -17.07
C ASP A 775 -38.04 -10.45 -16.24
N ILE A 776 -39.03 -9.57 -16.29
CA ILE A 776 -40.37 -9.81 -15.76
C ILE A 776 -41.34 -9.74 -16.93
N ILE A 777 -41.85 -10.89 -17.35
CA ILE A 777 -42.78 -10.97 -18.46
C ILE A 777 -44.19 -10.96 -17.91
N VAL A 778 -44.99 -10.01 -18.39
CA VAL A 778 -46.36 -9.81 -17.96
C VAL A 778 -47.30 -10.19 -19.10
N PHE A 779 -48.29 -11.04 -18.84
CA PHE A 779 -49.23 -11.53 -19.86
C PHE A 779 -50.61 -10.89 -19.69
N PRO A 780 -50.87 -9.72 -20.30
CA PRO A 780 -52.18 -9.08 -20.23
C PRO A 780 -53.22 -9.83 -21.07
N ASN A 781 -54.45 -9.90 -20.56
CA ASN A 781 -55.58 -10.52 -21.27
C ASN A 781 -56.00 -9.77 -22.54
N SER A 782 -55.55 -8.52 -22.72
CA SER A 782 -55.84 -7.70 -23.91
C SER A 782 -55.11 -8.21 -25.15
N PHE A 783 -53.95 -8.85 -24.99
CA PHE A 783 -53.21 -9.43 -26.12
C PHE A 783 -53.84 -10.78 -26.51
N LYS A 784 -54.47 -10.82 -27.68
CA LYS A 784 -55.14 -12.02 -28.25
C LYS A 784 -54.31 -12.76 -29.31
N SER A 785 -53.31 -12.09 -29.86
CA SER A 785 -52.43 -12.57 -30.93
C SER A 785 -51.08 -11.82 -30.90
N TYR A 786 -50.09 -12.32 -31.63
CA TYR A 786 -48.82 -11.61 -31.88
C TYR A 786 -49.03 -10.20 -32.45
N THR A 787 -49.99 -10.02 -33.37
CA THR A 787 -50.32 -8.72 -33.96
C THR A 787 -50.95 -7.75 -32.95
N SER A 788 -51.85 -8.22 -32.09
CA SER A 788 -52.45 -7.39 -31.03
C SER A 788 -51.41 -6.93 -30.00
N GLN A 789 -50.46 -7.80 -29.64
CA GLN A 789 -49.34 -7.41 -28.79
C GLN A 789 -48.60 -6.25 -29.42
N ARG A 790 -48.23 -6.34 -30.71
CA ARG A 790 -47.49 -5.27 -31.40
C ARG A 790 -48.26 -3.95 -31.43
N ALA A 791 -49.58 -3.98 -31.60
CA ALA A 791 -50.43 -2.79 -31.66
C ALA A 791 -50.66 -2.13 -30.29
N GLU A 792 -50.76 -2.91 -29.22
CA GLU A 792 -51.17 -2.44 -27.90
C GLU A 792 -50.02 -2.35 -26.87
N ARG A 793 -48.83 -2.86 -27.19
CA ARG A 793 -47.67 -2.94 -26.29
C ARG A 793 -47.35 -1.63 -25.58
N SER A 794 -47.30 -0.53 -26.33
CA SER A 794 -46.92 0.78 -25.80
C SER A 794 -47.86 1.26 -24.70
N LYS A 795 -49.17 1.09 -24.89
CA LYS A 795 -50.20 1.48 -23.91
C LYS A 795 -50.05 0.72 -22.60
N VAL A 796 -49.79 -0.59 -22.69
CA VAL A 796 -49.58 -1.44 -21.51
C VAL A 796 -48.29 -1.07 -20.77
N VAL A 797 -47.20 -0.77 -21.50
CA VAL A 797 -45.93 -0.33 -20.89
C VAL A 797 -46.08 1.02 -20.19
N GLU A 798 -46.81 1.98 -20.77
CA GLU A 798 -47.07 3.30 -20.17
C GLU A 798 -47.87 3.19 -18.86
N GLU A 799 -48.88 2.32 -18.82
CA GLU A 799 -49.63 2.05 -17.59
C GLU A 799 -48.73 1.43 -16.51
N ILE A 800 -47.96 0.40 -16.87
CA ILE A 800 -47.02 -0.26 -15.94
C ILE A 800 -46.02 0.75 -15.36
N HIS A 801 -45.49 1.66 -16.19
CA HIS A 801 -44.59 2.72 -15.74
C HIS A 801 -45.27 3.63 -14.71
N THR A 802 -46.47 4.11 -15.01
CA THR A 802 -47.21 5.03 -14.13
C THR A 802 -47.49 4.41 -12.77
N GLN A 803 -47.89 3.14 -12.76
CA GLN A 803 -48.29 2.42 -11.56
C GLN A 803 -47.09 1.97 -10.72
N LEU A 804 -45.99 1.54 -11.36
CA LEU A 804 -44.76 1.21 -10.63
C LEU A 804 -44.11 2.44 -9.99
N ASP A 805 -44.17 3.61 -10.64
CA ASP A 805 -43.68 4.86 -10.06
C ASP A 805 -44.48 5.24 -8.79
N ALA A 806 -45.82 5.12 -8.84
CA ALA A 806 -46.68 5.28 -7.67
C ALA A 806 -46.38 4.24 -6.57
N CYS A 807 -46.15 2.98 -6.94
CA CYS A 807 -45.80 1.91 -6.01
C CYS A 807 -44.48 2.18 -5.27
N GLN A 808 -43.47 2.66 -5.99
CA GLN A 808 -42.17 3.03 -5.44
C GLN A 808 -42.29 4.12 -4.36
N GLN A 809 -43.21 5.07 -4.53
CA GLN A 809 -43.43 6.16 -3.56
C GLN A 809 -44.20 5.69 -2.31
N GLN A 810 -45.06 4.68 -2.44
CA GLN A 810 -45.94 4.23 -1.35
C GLN A 810 -45.37 3.09 -0.51
N LYS A 811 -44.53 2.20 -1.08
CA LYS A 811 -43.99 1.02 -0.39
C LYS A 811 -42.50 1.17 -0.08
N GLN A 812 -42.10 0.81 1.15
CA GLN A 812 -40.69 0.66 1.50
C GLN A 812 -40.16 -0.71 1.05
N PHE A 813 -39.12 -0.70 0.20
CA PHE A 813 -38.37 -1.89 -0.17
C PHE A 813 -37.09 -2.01 0.67
N GLU A 814 -36.68 -3.24 0.99
CA GLU A 814 -35.39 -3.52 1.62
C GLU A 814 -34.21 -3.20 0.70
N VAL A 815 -34.44 -3.25 -0.62
CA VAL A 815 -33.52 -2.83 -1.67
C VAL A 815 -33.83 -1.40 -2.13
N LYS A 816 -32.83 -0.72 -2.70
CA LYS A 816 -33.04 0.54 -3.40
C LYS A 816 -33.64 0.25 -4.78
N PHE A 817 -34.80 0.84 -5.06
CA PHE A 817 -35.54 0.68 -6.30
C PHE A 817 -35.41 1.96 -7.13
N GLU A 818 -34.87 1.85 -8.35
CA GLU A 818 -34.66 2.97 -9.27
C GLU A 818 -35.27 2.65 -10.63
N ILE A 819 -36.36 3.32 -11.01
CA ILE A 819 -36.96 3.20 -12.35
C ILE A 819 -36.16 4.03 -13.34
N SER A 820 -35.89 3.47 -14.53
CA SER A 820 -35.17 4.20 -15.58
C SER A 820 -36.09 5.16 -16.33
N ASN A 821 -35.63 6.39 -16.56
CA ASN A 821 -36.36 7.40 -17.35
C ASN A 821 -36.33 7.13 -18.87
N ARG A 822 -35.73 6.02 -19.32
CA ARG A 822 -35.64 5.69 -20.74
C ARG A 822 -36.96 5.09 -21.21
N LYS A 823 -37.70 5.85 -22.02
CA LYS A 823 -38.89 5.35 -22.71
C LYS A 823 -38.47 4.41 -23.84
N ALA A 824 -38.48 3.10 -23.57
CA ALA A 824 -38.35 2.09 -24.61
C ALA A 824 -39.74 1.59 -25.04
N PRO A 825 -40.06 1.50 -26.34
CA PRO A 825 -41.38 1.08 -26.79
C PRO A 825 -41.69 -0.41 -26.53
N TRP A 826 -40.69 -1.21 -26.16
CA TRP A 826 -40.81 -2.66 -25.93
C TRP A 826 -40.93 -3.09 -24.46
N GLY A 827 -40.61 -2.21 -23.50
CA GLY A 827 -40.63 -2.57 -22.08
C GLY A 827 -40.15 -1.44 -21.17
N LEU A 828 -40.27 -1.67 -19.86
CA LEU A 828 -39.83 -0.76 -18.80
C LEU A 828 -38.61 -1.34 -18.09
N SER A 829 -37.53 -0.57 -17.97
CA SER A 829 -36.34 -1.01 -17.22
C SER A 829 -36.28 -0.34 -15.84
N PHE A 830 -35.89 -1.10 -14.82
CA PHE A 830 -35.59 -0.59 -13.48
C PHE A 830 -34.43 -1.36 -12.84
N THR A 831 -33.77 -0.78 -11.83
CA THR A 831 -32.65 -1.42 -11.13
C THR A 831 -32.99 -1.64 -9.65
N LEU A 832 -32.68 -2.82 -9.14
CA LEU A 832 -32.70 -3.12 -7.70
C LEU A 832 -31.25 -3.22 -7.18
N LYS A 833 -30.94 -2.47 -6.12
CA LYS A 833 -29.61 -2.44 -5.49
C LYS A 833 -29.71 -2.79 -4.01
N SER A 834 -28.81 -3.63 -3.50
CA SER A 834 -28.75 -3.88 -2.05
C SER A 834 -28.28 -2.62 -1.31
N LYS A 835 -28.85 -2.35 -0.13
CA LYS A 835 -28.45 -1.23 0.73
C LYS A 835 -27.15 -1.51 1.50
N MET A 836 -26.78 -2.78 1.63
CA MET A 836 -25.62 -3.23 2.42
C MET A 836 -24.50 -3.78 1.53
N LEU A 837 -24.86 -4.33 0.36
CA LEU A 837 -23.92 -4.98 -0.55
C LEU A 837 -23.82 -4.17 -1.86
N ASN A 838 -22.62 -4.03 -2.41
CA ASN A 838 -22.41 -3.37 -3.71
C ASN A 838 -22.77 -4.30 -4.88
N GLN A 839 -24.01 -4.80 -4.88
CA GLN A 839 -24.57 -5.70 -5.90
C GLN A 839 -25.87 -5.10 -6.44
N SER A 840 -26.09 -5.27 -7.74
CA SER A 840 -27.27 -4.74 -8.43
C SER A 840 -27.72 -5.68 -9.54
N VAL A 841 -29.03 -5.68 -9.79
CA VAL A 841 -29.65 -6.39 -10.92
C VAL A 841 -30.56 -5.41 -11.65
N ASP A 842 -30.40 -5.39 -12.97
CA ASP A 842 -31.24 -4.60 -13.87
C ASP A 842 -32.40 -5.49 -14.34
N PHE A 843 -33.62 -4.99 -14.20
CA PHE A 843 -34.86 -5.66 -14.54
C PHE A 843 -35.55 -5.00 -15.72
N ASP A 844 -35.95 -5.82 -16.68
CA ASP A 844 -36.80 -5.41 -17.80
C ASP A 844 -38.21 -6.00 -17.64
N VAL A 845 -39.22 -5.15 -17.54
CA VAL A 845 -40.63 -5.54 -17.55
C VAL A 845 -41.17 -5.47 -18.96
N MET A 846 -41.57 -6.62 -19.52
CA MET A 846 -42.03 -6.72 -20.91
C MET A 846 -43.41 -7.36 -20.99
N PRO A 847 -44.42 -6.68 -21.54
CA PRO A 847 -45.71 -7.29 -21.77
C PRO A 847 -45.72 -8.16 -23.04
N ALA A 848 -46.23 -9.39 -22.91
CA ALA A 848 -46.18 -10.41 -23.97
C ALA A 848 -47.53 -11.10 -24.19
N PHE A 849 -47.76 -11.56 -25.43
CA PHE A 849 -48.90 -12.42 -25.74
C PHE A 849 -48.68 -13.81 -25.14
N ASN A 850 -49.69 -14.36 -24.47
CA ASN A 850 -49.62 -15.69 -23.86
C ASN A 850 -49.78 -16.80 -24.91
N ALA A 851 -48.79 -16.93 -25.78
CA ALA A 851 -48.77 -17.89 -26.89
C ALA A 851 -48.81 -19.35 -26.40
N LEU A 852 -48.27 -19.63 -25.21
CA LEU A 852 -48.17 -20.98 -24.65
C LEU A 852 -49.43 -21.41 -23.86
N GLY A 853 -50.30 -20.47 -23.48
CA GLY A 853 -51.50 -20.76 -22.69
C GLY A 853 -51.21 -21.43 -21.34
N GLN A 854 -52.08 -22.37 -20.93
CA GLN A 854 -51.84 -23.27 -19.79
C GLN A 854 -51.01 -24.48 -20.25
N CYS A 855 -49.73 -24.26 -20.55
CA CYS A 855 -48.85 -25.38 -20.94
C CYS A 855 -48.40 -26.15 -19.68
N ASN A 856 -48.60 -27.47 -19.67
CA ASN A 856 -48.06 -28.36 -18.64
C ASN A 856 -46.54 -28.48 -18.83
N SER A 857 -45.79 -28.49 -17.72
CA SER A 857 -44.33 -28.63 -17.76
C SER A 857 -43.92 -29.92 -18.47
N GLY A 858 -43.31 -29.81 -19.64
CA GLY A 858 -42.69 -30.92 -20.37
C GLY A 858 -43.36 -31.35 -21.68
N SER A 859 -44.50 -30.77 -22.07
CA SER A 859 -45.09 -31.02 -23.39
C SER A 859 -44.66 -29.98 -24.43
N SER A 860 -44.42 -30.40 -25.67
CA SER A 860 -44.14 -29.49 -26.78
C SER A 860 -45.33 -28.53 -27.00
N PRO A 861 -45.06 -27.25 -27.31
CA PRO A 861 -46.11 -26.28 -27.63
C PRO A 861 -46.98 -26.76 -28.81
N ASN A 862 -48.24 -26.33 -28.83
CA ASN A 862 -49.15 -26.63 -29.93
C ASN A 862 -48.52 -26.15 -31.26
N PRO A 863 -48.37 -27.00 -32.30
CA PRO A 863 -47.76 -26.63 -33.57
C PRO A 863 -48.36 -25.36 -34.21
N LYS A 864 -49.64 -25.10 -33.98
CA LYS A 864 -50.33 -23.89 -34.45
C LYS A 864 -49.69 -22.59 -33.95
N VAL A 865 -49.14 -22.59 -32.74
CA VAL A 865 -48.45 -21.43 -32.15
C VAL A 865 -47.28 -21.00 -33.04
N TYR A 866 -46.48 -21.95 -33.51
CA TYR A 866 -45.37 -21.65 -34.39
C TYR A 866 -45.80 -21.42 -35.83
N ALA A 867 -46.85 -22.09 -36.32
CA ALA A 867 -47.40 -21.82 -37.65
C ALA A 867 -47.84 -20.35 -37.77
N ASP A 868 -48.62 -19.85 -36.80
CA ASP A 868 -49.08 -18.46 -36.74
C ASP A 868 -47.88 -17.47 -36.66
N LEU A 869 -46.83 -17.84 -35.92
CA LEU A 869 -45.60 -17.04 -35.82
C LEU A 869 -44.81 -17.02 -37.15
N ILE A 870 -44.67 -18.16 -37.81
CA ILE A 870 -43.96 -18.30 -39.09
C ILE A 870 -44.70 -17.56 -40.20
N ASP A 871 -46.03 -17.64 -40.23
CA ASP A 871 -46.85 -16.92 -41.20
C ASP A 871 -46.73 -15.41 -41.01
N LEU A 872 -46.69 -14.93 -39.76
CA LEU A 872 -46.43 -13.53 -39.47
C LEU A 872 -45.02 -13.10 -39.90
N TYR A 873 -44.01 -13.93 -39.65
CA TYR A 873 -42.62 -13.68 -40.06
C TYR A 873 -42.45 -13.62 -41.58
N LYS A 874 -43.23 -14.39 -42.34
CA LYS A 874 -43.19 -14.38 -43.81
C LYS A 874 -44.03 -13.26 -44.44
N SER A 875 -45.12 -12.86 -43.79
CA SER A 875 -46.11 -11.92 -44.35
C SER A 875 -45.81 -10.44 -44.05
N GLN A 876 -44.95 -10.16 -43.08
CA GLN A 876 -44.56 -8.81 -42.69
C GLN A 876 -43.03 -8.68 -42.61
N ASP A 877 -42.52 -7.45 -42.71
CA ASP A 877 -41.11 -7.10 -42.46
C ASP A 877 -40.81 -7.13 -40.93
N VAL A 878 -41.13 -8.27 -40.30
CA VAL A 878 -40.95 -8.54 -38.87
C VAL A 878 -39.53 -9.05 -38.66
N LEU A 879 -38.81 -8.42 -37.74
CA LEU A 879 -37.48 -8.86 -37.38
C LEU A 879 -37.57 -10.20 -36.65
N GLY A 880 -36.79 -11.19 -37.10
CA GLY A 880 -36.69 -12.48 -36.41
C GLY A 880 -36.29 -12.26 -34.95
N GLY A 881 -37.02 -12.90 -34.03
CA GLY A 881 -36.84 -12.72 -32.60
C GLY A 881 -37.76 -11.67 -31.93
N GLU A 882 -38.63 -10.95 -32.65
CA GLU A 882 -39.47 -9.88 -32.04
C GLU A 882 -40.39 -10.37 -30.91
N PHE A 883 -40.79 -11.64 -30.94
CA PHE A 883 -41.74 -12.24 -30.00
C PHE A 883 -41.09 -13.16 -28.97
N HIS A 884 -39.76 -13.10 -28.81
CA HIS A 884 -39.01 -13.94 -27.86
C HIS A 884 -39.61 -13.91 -26.43
N SER A 885 -40.16 -12.76 -26.01
CA SER A 885 -40.77 -12.57 -24.70
C SER A 885 -41.93 -13.56 -24.45
N CYS A 886 -42.66 -13.96 -25.49
CA CYS A 886 -43.77 -14.93 -25.41
C CYS A 886 -43.30 -16.35 -25.05
N PHE A 887 -42.03 -16.66 -25.31
CA PHE A 887 -41.43 -17.98 -25.13
C PHE A 887 -40.42 -18.04 -23.97
N THR A 888 -40.39 -17.00 -23.12
CA THR A 888 -39.45 -16.87 -22.00
C THR A 888 -39.48 -18.06 -21.05
N GLU A 889 -40.63 -18.71 -20.83
CA GLU A 889 -40.72 -19.90 -19.99
C GLU A 889 -39.93 -21.08 -20.57
N LEU A 890 -40.03 -21.30 -21.88
CA LEU A 890 -39.28 -22.35 -22.55
C LEU A 890 -37.78 -22.04 -22.54
N GLN A 891 -37.40 -20.78 -22.77
CA GLN A 891 -36.00 -20.32 -22.67
C GLN A 891 -35.44 -20.50 -21.25
N ARG A 892 -36.24 -20.19 -20.21
CA ARG A 892 -35.87 -20.39 -18.80
C ARG A 892 -35.69 -21.87 -18.51
N ASN A 893 -36.71 -22.69 -18.79
CA ASN A 893 -36.72 -24.11 -18.47
C ASN A 893 -35.58 -24.87 -19.18
N PHE A 894 -35.24 -24.46 -20.41
CA PHE A 894 -34.11 -25.01 -21.17
C PHE A 894 -32.77 -24.88 -20.41
N ILE A 895 -32.50 -23.73 -19.77
CA ILE A 895 -31.27 -23.50 -19.00
C ILE A 895 -31.40 -23.97 -17.54
N GLU A 896 -32.58 -23.82 -16.94
CA GLU A 896 -32.84 -24.14 -15.54
C GLU A 896 -32.58 -25.61 -15.22
N SER A 897 -32.94 -26.51 -16.15
CA SER A 897 -32.70 -27.96 -16.06
C SER A 897 -31.22 -28.37 -16.11
N ARG A 898 -30.29 -27.47 -16.46
CA ARG A 898 -28.88 -27.80 -16.65
C ARG A 898 -28.07 -27.80 -15.34
N PRO A 899 -26.96 -28.56 -15.26
CA PRO A 899 -26.16 -28.67 -14.04
C PRO A 899 -25.62 -27.32 -13.52
N PRO A 900 -25.43 -27.14 -12.20
CA PRO A 900 -24.87 -25.91 -11.63
C PRO A 900 -23.51 -25.53 -12.23
N LYS A 901 -22.64 -26.52 -12.48
CA LYS A 901 -21.31 -26.29 -13.06
C LYS A 901 -21.36 -25.71 -14.48
N LEU A 902 -22.36 -26.10 -15.28
CA LEU A 902 -22.58 -25.47 -16.59
C LEU A 902 -23.04 -24.02 -16.45
N LYS A 903 -23.90 -23.73 -15.47
CA LYS A 903 -24.34 -22.35 -15.18
C LYS A 903 -23.16 -21.48 -14.75
N ASP A 904 -22.19 -22.04 -14.03
CA ASP A 904 -20.95 -21.38 -13.65
C ASP A 904 -20.04 -21.10 -14.87
N LEU A 905 -19.92 -22.05 -15.80
CA LEU A 905 -19.23 -21.81 -17.08
C LEU A 905 -19.92 -20.71 -17.89
N ILE A 906 -21.26 -20.68 -17.93
CA ILE A 906 -22.02 -19.61 -18.61
C ILE A 906 -21.70 -18.25 -17.97
N ARG A 907 -21.62 -18.14 -16.63
CA ARG A 907 -21.19 -16.90 -15.95
C ARG A 907 -19.79 -16.49 -16.39
N LEU A 908 -18.85 -17.43 -16.46
CA LEU A 908 -17.48 -17.18 -16.88
C LEU A 908 -17.42 -16.61 -18.31
N VAL A 909 -18.13 -17.23 -19.25
CA VAL A 909 -18.21 -16.79 -20.66
C VAL A 909 -18.86 -15.41 -20.77
N LYS A 910 -19.94 -15.15 -20.02
CA LYS A 910 -20.59 -13.83 -19.99
C LYS A 910 -19.68 -12.74 -19.45
N HIS A 911 -18.91 -13.06 -18.41
CA HIS A 911 -17.93 -12.13 -17.85
C HIS A 911 -16.84 -11.81 -18.89
N TRP A 912 -16.25 -12.83 -19.51
CA TRP A 912 -15.27 -12.67 -20.59
C TRP A 912 -15.82 -11.86 -21.78
N TYR A 913 -17.04 -12.15 -22.21
CA TYR A 913 -17.72 -11.41 -23.29
C TYR A 913 -17.90 -9.93 -22.93
N THR A 914 -18.27 -9.64 -21.68
CA THR A 914 -18.41 -8.26 -21.19
C THR A 914 -17.07 -7.51 -21.21
N GLN A 915 -15.97 -8.19 -20.87
CA GLN A 915 -14.61 -7.62 -21.00
C GLN A 915 -14.24 -7.34 -22.47
N CYS A 916 -14.59 -8.25 -23.39
CA CYS A 916 -14.35 -8.05 -24.82
C CYS A 916 -15.13 -6.86 -25.37
N ARG A 917 -16.41 -6.71 -24.99
CA ARG A 917 -17.24 -5.56 -25.40
C ARG A 917 -16.62 -4.21 -25.04
N ARG A 918 -15.97 -4.11 -23.87
CA ARG A 918 -15.30 -2.87 -23.43
C ARG A 918 -14.07 -2.51 -24.28
N LYS A 919 -13.35 -3.52 -24.79
CA LYS A 919 -12.13 -3.32 -25.61
C LYS A 919 -12.45 -2.95 -27.06
N VAL A 920 -13.58 -3.41 -27.58
CA VAL A 920 -14.02 -3.12 -28.95
C VAL A 920 -14.59 -1.70 -28.98
N LYS A 921 -13.74 -0.71 -29.27
CA LYS A 921 -14.06 0.73 -29.31
C LYS A 921 -15.03 1.15 -30.44
N THR A 922 -15.40 0.23 -31.33
CA THR A 922 -16.22 0.54 -32.50
C THR A 922 -17.71 0.41 -32.17
N LYS A 923 -18.59 1.20 -32.83
CA LYS A 923 -20.06 1.04 -32.82
C LYS A 923 -20.55 -0.30 -33.40
N SER A 924 -19.65 -1.27 -33.58
CA SER A 924 -19.88 -2.59 -34.17
C SER A 924 -20.79 -3.42 -33.27
N SER A 925 -21.81 -4.03 -33.86
CA SER A 925 -22.76 -4.90 -33.17
C SER A 925 -22.15 -6.30 -32.95
N LEU A 926 -21.67 -6.55 -31.73
CA LEU A 926 -21.26 -7.88 -31.28
C LEU A 926 -22.51 -8.79 -31.11
N PRO A 927 -22.39 -10.12 -31.28
CA PRO A 927 -23.52 -11.04 -31.13
C PRO A 927 -24.14 -10.96 -29.73
N PRO A 928 -25.44 -11.24 -29.56
CA PRO A 928 -26.15 -11.10 -28.29
C PRO A 928 -25.58 -12.04 -27.22
N LYS A 929 -25.60 -11.64 -25.94
CA LYS A 929 -25.12 -12.48 -24.82
C LYS A 929 -25.75 -13.87 -24.83
N TYR A 930 -27.03 -13.97 -25.16
CA TYR A 930 -27.77 -15.23 -25.20
C TYR A 930 -27.24 -16.22 -26.25
N ALA A 931 -26.70 -15.76 -27.40
CA ALA A 931 -26.01 -16.64 -28.35
C ALA A 931 -24.81 -17.36 -27.70
N LEU A 932 -24.06 -16.66 -26.84
CA LEU A 932 -22.90 -17.22 -26.16
C LEU A 932 -23.30 -18.18 -25.04
N GLU A 933 -24.44 -17.93 -24.36
CA GLU A 933 -25.01 -18.89 -23.41
C GLU A 933 -25.37 -20.20 -24.12
N LEU A 934 -26.08 -20.13 -25.24
CA LEU A 934 -26.45 -21.28 -26.05
C LEU A 934 -25.24 -22.00 -26.66
N LEU A 935 -24.23 -21.25 -27.12
CA LEU A 935 -22.98 -21.82 -27.61
C LEU A 935 -22.25 -22.60 -26.50
N THR A 936 -22.31 -22.10 -25.25
CA THR A 936 -21.75 -22.78 -24.08
C THR A 936 -22.50 -24.07 -23.76
N VAL A 937 -23.82 -24.05 -23.82
CA VAL A 937 -24.65 -25.26 -23.66
C VAL A 937 -24.31 -26.27 -24.76
N TYR A 938 -24.24 -25.85 -26.03
CA TYR A 938 -23.88 -26.72 -27.14
C TYR A 938 -22.49 -27.36 -26.97
N ALA A 939 -21.49 -26.56 -26.57
CA ALA A 939 -20.13 -27.04 -26.32
C ALA A 939 -20.10 -28.13 -25.24
N TRP A 940 -20.90 -27.96 -24.19
CA TRP A 940 -21.03 -28.95 -23.12
C TRP A 940 -21.80 -30.21 -23.59
N GLU A 941 -22.94 -30.05 -24.26
CA GLU A 941 -23.78 -31.17 -24.74
C GLU A 941 -23.05 -32.07 -25.75
N LYS A 942 -22.26 -31.47 -26.66
CA LYS A 942 -21.49 -32.22 -27.67
C LYS A 942 -20.08 -32.61 -27.21
N GLY A 943 -19.60 -32.01 -26.11
CA GLY A 943 -18.32 -32.31 -25.51
C GLY A 943 -18.43 -33.41 -24.44
N SER A 944 -18.43 -33.00 -23.17
CA SER A 944 -18.41 -33.93 -22.05
C SER A 944 -19.80 -34.44 -21.64
N ASN A 945 -20.84 -33.61 -21.79
CA ASN A 945 -22.20 -33.82 -21.26
C ASN A 945 -22.23 -34.27 -19.77
N SER A 946 -21.14 -34.04 -19.04
CA SER A 946 -20.96 -34.47 -17.66
C SER A 946 -21.40 -33.35 -16.70
N PRO A 947 -22.08 -33.64 -15.59
CA PRO A 947 -22.37 -32.62 -14.57
C PRO A 947 -21.09 -32.13 -13.86
N ASP A 948 -20.01 -32.90 -13.90
CA ASP A 948 -18.71 -32.56 -13.30
C ASP A 948 -17.61 -32.63 -14.37
N PHE A 949 -17.34 -31.49 -15.01
CA PHE A 949 -16.35 -31.32 -16.07
C PHE A 949 -15.30 -30.27 -15.67
N ASP A 950 -14.14 -30.24 -16.32
CA ASP A 950 -13.13 -29.21 -16.05
C ASP A 950 -13.53 -27.86 -16.64
N THR A 951 -13.62 -26.83 -15.79
CA THR A 951 -14.10 -25.49 -16.19
C THR A 951 -13.14 -24.80 -17.17
N ALA A 952 -11.82 -25.07 -17.10
CA ALA A 952 -10.86 -24.52 -18.04
C ALA A 952 -11.02 -25.16 -19.43
N GLU A 953 -11.18 -26.48 -19.49
CA GLU A 953 -11.44 -27.22 -20.73
C GLU A 953 -12.76 -26.78 -21.37
N GLY A 954 -13.82 -26.65 -20.57
CA GLY A 954 -15.11 -26.14 -21.04
C GLY A 954 -15.00 -24.72 -21.60
N PHE A 955 -14.31 -23.83 -20.88
CA PHE A 955 -14.12 -22.45 -21.33
C PHE A 955 -13.27 -22.36 -22.61
N ARG A 956 -12.21 -23.17 -22.70
CA ARG A 956 -11.36 -23.26 -23.90
C ARG A 956 -12.16 -23.71 -25.12
N THR A 957 -12.98 -24.73 -24.95
CA THR A 957 -13.83 -25.28 -26.02
C THR A 957 -14.77 -24.22 -26.59
N VAL A 958 -15.40 -23.42 -25.72
CA VAL A 958 -16.25 -22.31 -26.16
C VAL A 958 -15.45 -21.26 -26.95
N LEU A 959 -14.26 -20.89 -26.51
CA LEU A 959 -13.41 -19.94 -27.25
C LEU A 959 -13.00 -20.48 -28.62
N GLU A 960 -12.69 -21.77 -28.72
CA GLU A 960 -12.30 -22.40 -30.00
C GLU A 960 -13.48 -22.50 -30.97
N LEU A 961 -14.71 -22.71 -30.48
CA LEU A 961 -15.93 -22.58 -31.30
C LEU A 961 -16.13 -21.15 -31.81
N ILE A 962 -15.88 -20.14 -30.98
CA ILE A 962 -15.94 -18.73 -31.38
C ILE A 962 -14.86 -18.42 -32.44
N ILE A 963 -13.68 -19.02 -32.34
CA ILE A 963 -12.62 -18.87 -33.34
C ILE A 963 -13.05 -19.44 -34.70
N ASN A 964 -13.76 -20.56 -34.69
CA ASN A 964 -14.27 -21.25 -35.87
C ASN A 964 -15.73 -20.91 -36.16
N TYR A 965 -16.18 -19.69 -35.81
CA TYR A 965 -17.57 -19.28 -35.90
C TYR A 965 -18.19 -19.48 -37.30
N GLN A 966 -17.40 -19.36 -38.37
CA GLN A 966 -17.85 -19.55 -39.75
C GLN A 966 -18.40 -20.95 -40.04
N GLN A 967 -18.12 -21.93 -39.18
CA GLN A 967 -18.59 -23.30 -39.30
C GLN A 967 -19.85 -23.58 -38.47
N LEU A 968 -20.29 -22.63 -37.62
CA LEU A 968 -21.35 -22.87 -36.64
C LEU A 968 -22.74 -22.91 -37.29
N CYS A 969 -23.42 -24.04 -37.13
CA CYS A 969 -24.84 -24.22 -37.45
C CYS A 969 -25.50 -25.01 -36.32
N ILE A 970 -26.08 -24.30 -35.37
CA ILE A 970 -26.60 -24.86 -34.13
C ILE A 970 -28.10 -24.63 -34.06
N PHE A 971 -28.84 -25.69 -33.76
CA PHE A 971 -30.27 -25.66 -33.48
C PHE A 971 -30.63 -26.82 -32.56
N TRP A 972 -31.80 -26.74 -31.94
CA TRP A 972 -32.35 -27.79 -31.07
C TRP A 972 -33.76 -28.14 -31.53
N THR A 973 -34.21 -29.36 -31.28
CA THR A 973 -35.56 -29.82 -31.62
C THR A 973 -36.42 -30.08 -30.37
N VAL A 974 -36.07 -29.44 -29.24
CA VAL A 974 -36.69 -29.71 -27.92
C VAL A 974 -38.11 -29.14 -27.85
N ASN A 975 -38.34 -27.92 -28.35
CA ASN A 975 -39.64 -27.26 -28.30
C ASN A 975 -40.34 -27.16 -29.66
N TYR A 976 -39.68 -27.54 -30.75
CA TYR A 976 -40.23 -27.60 -32.09
C TYR A 976 -39.56 -28.76 -32.84
N SER A 977 -40.31 -29.49 -33.66
CA SER A 977 -39.81 -30.71 -34.32
C SER A 977 -39.78 -30.59 -35.84
N LEU A 978 -38.99 -31.45 -36.48
CA LEU A 978 -38.99 -31.63 -37.93
C LEU A 978 -40.18 -32.50 -38.40
N GLU A 979 -41.05 -32.97 -37.51
CA GLU A 979 -42.18 -33.83 -37.88
C GLU A 979 -43.27 -33.02 -38.59
N ASP A 980 -43.55 -31.81 -38.12
CA ASP A 980 -44.47 -30.87 -38.77
C ASP A 980 -43.87 -30.32 -40.08
N GLU A 981 -44.64 -30.37 -41.17
CA GLU A 981 -44.14 -30.02 -42.50
C GLU A 981 -43.84 -28.52 -42.63
N THR A 982 -44.66 -27.66 -42.02
CA THR A 982 -44.49 -26.20 -42.06
C THR A 982 -43.21 -25.80 -41.32
N MET A 983 -43.02 -26.36 -40.12
CA MET A 983 -41.83 -26.19 -39.31
C MET A 983 -40.59 -26.76 -40.00
N ARG A 984 -40.65 -27.98 -40.57
CA ARG A 984 -39.54 -28.59 -41.31
C ARG A 984 -39.06 -27.70 -42.44
N LYS A 985 -39.97 -27.25 -43.31
CA LYS A 985 -39.65 -26.34 -44.42
C LYS A 985 -39.02 -25.03 -43.90
N PHE A 986 -39.55 -24.51 -42.80
CA PHE A 986 -39.02 -23.30 -42.18
C PHE A 986 -37.61 -23.50 -41.60
N LEU A 987 -37.37 -24.52 -40.78
CA LEU A 987 -36.06 -24.81 -40.20
C LEU A 987 -35.00 -25.07 -41.26
N LEU A 988 -35.33 -25.83 -42.31
CA LEU A 988 -34.45 -26.03 -43.46
C LEU A 988 -34.03 -24.72 -44.12
N SER A 989 -34.96 -23.75 -44.23
CA SER A 989 -34.63 -22.41 -44.72
C SER A 989 -33.72 -21.64 -43.76
N GLN A 990 -33.87 -21.81 -42.45
CA GLN A 990 -33.03 -21.13 -41.44
C GLN A 990 -31.60 -21.67 -41.43
N ILE A 991 -31.42 -23.00 -41.45
CA ILE A 991 -30.08 -23.62 -41.40
C ILE A 991 -29.27 -23.40 -42.69
N GLN A 992 -29.91 -22.98 -43.78
CA GLN A 992 -29.24 -22.61 -45.04
C GLN A 992 -28.75 -21.15 -45.05
N LYS A 993 -29.10 -20.34 -44.04
CA LYS A 993 -28.62 -18.95 -43.92
C LYS A 993 -27.11 -18.88 -43.74
N THR A 994 -26.56 -17.70 -44.05
CA THR A 994 -25.13 -17.40 -43.88
C THR A 994 -24.67 -17.69 -42.44
N ARG A 995 -23.52 -18.35 -42.31
CA ARG A 995 -22.95 -18.73 -41.02
C ARG A 995 -22.36 -17.51 -40.28
N PRO A 996 -22.37 -17.49 -38.93
CA PRO A 996 -22.87 -18.51 -38.03
C PRO A 996 -24.40 -18.48 -37.89
N VAL A 997 -25.01 -19.65 -37.73
CA VAL A 997 -26.43 -19.82 -37.41
C VAL A 997 -26.55 -20.44 -36.02
N ILE A 998 -27.28 -19.78 -35.12
CA ILE A 998 -27.60 -20.31 -33.78
C ILE A 998 -29.07 -20.02 -33.52
N LEU A 999 -29.92 -21.04 -33.69
CA LEU A 999 -31.36 -20.90 -33.49
C LEU A 999 -31.71 -21.00 -32.01
N ASP A 1000 -32.59 -20.11 -31.55
CA ASP A 1000 -33.15 -20.18 -30.20
C ASP A 1000 -33.94 -21.49 -30.01
N PRO A 1001 -33.65 -22.30 -28.97
CA PRO A 1001 -34.36 -23.54 -28.70
C PRO A 1001 -35.86 -23.34 -28.39
N ALA A 1002 -36.31 -22.13 -28.10
CA ALA A 1002 -37.69 -21.80 -27.75
C ALA A 1002 -38.44 -21.03 -28.84
N GLU A 1003 -37.75 -20.28 -29.70
CA GLU A 1003 -38.37 -19.45 -30.74
C GLU A 1003 -37.66 -19.60 -32.10
N PRO A 1004 -38.17 -20.42 -33.03
CA PRO A 1004 -37.43 -20.85 -34.21
C PRO A 1004 -37.13 -19.73 -35.23
N THR A 1005 -37.78 -18.56 -35.13
CA THR A 1005 -37.48 -17.41 -36.01
C THR A 1005 -36.28 -16.57 -35.55
N SER A 1006 -35.81 -16.82 -34.33
CA SER A 1006 -34.71 -16.10 -33.71
C SER A 1006 -33.36 -16.76 -34.00
N ASP A 1007 -32.71 -16.32 -35.08
CA ASP A 1007 -31.30 -16.65 -35.35
C ASP A 1007 -30.38 -15.66 -34.62
N LEU A 1008 -29.83 -16.13 -33.51
CA LEU A 1008 -28.92 -15.39 -32.65
C LEU A 1008 -27.49 -15.40 -33.20
N GLY A 1009 -27.17 -16.33 -34.11
CA GLY A 1009 -25.90 -16.39 -34.84
C GLY A 1009 -25.80 -15.27 -35.89
N GLY A 1010 -26.91 -15.03 -36.60
CA GLY A 1010 -27.15 -13.84 -37.41
C GLY A 1010 -26.25 -13.65 -38.64
N GLY A 1011 -25.40 -14.63 -38.99
CA GLY A 1011 -24.48 -14.52 -40.11
C GLY A 1011 -23.56 -13.29 -40.00
N ASP A 1012 -23.50 -12.51 -41.07
CA ASP A 1012 -22.70 -11.27 -41.15
C ASP A 1012 -23.32 -10.08 -40.39
N ARG A 1013 -24.52 -10.24 -39.80
CA ARG A 1013 -25.18 -9.19 -38.99
C ARG A 1013 -24.36 -8.82 -37.76
N TRP A 1014 -23.61 -9.78 -37.21
CA TRP A 1014 -22.81 -9.59 -36.01
C TRP A 1014 -21.31 -9.69 -36.31
N CYS A 1015 -20.51 -8.89 -35.60
CA CYS A 1015 -19.06 -8.86 -35.78
C CYS A 1015 -18.34 -10.00 -35.04
N TRP A 1016 -18.67 -11.26 -35.37
CA TRP A 1016 -18.04 -12.46 -34.77
C TRP A 1016 -16.52 -12.49 -34.95
N HIS A 1017 -16.00 -11.99 -36.06
CA HIS A 1017 -14.56 -11.89 -36.34
C HIS A 1017 -13.79 -11.09 -35.25
N LEU A 1018 -14.43 -10.12 -34.60
CA LEU A 1018 -13.82 -9.36 -33.50
C LEU A 1018 -13.70 -10.22 -32.23
N LEU A 1019 -14.73 -11.01 -31.91
CA LEU A 1019 -14.67 -11.97 -30.81
C LEU A 1019 -13.67 -13.09 -31.09
N ALA A 1020 -13.64 -13.64 -32.31
CA ALA A 1020 -12.69 -14.66 -32.71
C ALA A 1020 -11.23 -14.18 -32.55
N ARG A 1021 -10.94 -12.93 -32.90
CA ARG A 1021 -9.61 -12.34 -32.71
C ARG A 1021 -9.23 -12.23 -31.24
N GLU A 1022 -10.15 -11.82 -30.37
CA GLU A 1022 -9.89 -11.75 -28.94
C GLU A 1022 -9.78 -13.15 -28.31
N ALA A 1023 -10.61 -14.11 -28.74
CA ALA A 1023 -10.54 -15.51 -28.31
C ALA A 1023 -9.18 -16.13 -28.65
N LYS A 1024 -8.63 -15.91 -29.86
CA LYS A 1024 -7.28 -16.38 -30.25
C LYS A 1024 -6.20 -15.89 -29.30
N LYS A 1025 -6.23 -14.61 -28.93
CA LYS A 1025 -5.27 -14.03 -27.96
C LYS A 1025 -5.44 -14.62 -26.56
N TRP A 1026 -6.66 -15.03 -26.20
CA TRP A 1026 -6.96 -15.58 -24.88
C TRP A 1026 -6.53 -17.03 -24.71
N LEU A 1027 -6.33 -17.79 -25.79
CA LEU A 1027 -5.87 -19.18 -25.69
C LEU A 1027 -4.49 -19.32 -25.04
N SER A 1028 -3.64 -18.27 -25.05
CA SER A 1028 -2.37 -18.24 -24.32
C SER A 1028 -2.49 -17.77 -22.86
N SER A 1029 -3.72 -17.56 -22.36
CA SER A 1029 -3.96 -17.15 -20.97
C SER A 1029 -3.71 -18.28 -19.95
N LEU A 1030 -3.45 -17.87 -18.70
CA LEU A 1030 -3.21 -18.77 -17.58
C LEU A 1030 -4.38 -19.69 -17.24
N CYS A 1031 -5.58 -19.33 -17.69
CA CYS A 1031 -6.79 -20.13 -17.52
C CYS A 1031 -6.63 -21.54 -18.10
N PHE A 1032 -5.76 -21.71 -19.10
CA PHE A 1032 -5.61 -22.97 -19.85
C PHE A 1032 -4.27 -23.68 -19.61
N ASN A 1033 -3.50 -23.22 -18.61
CA ASN A 1033 -2.25 -23.86 -18.19
C ASN A 1033 -2.50 -24.65 -16.91
N ALA A 1034 -2.48 -25.99 -17.00
CA ALA A 1034 -2.44 -26.83 -15.82
C ALA A 1034 -1.09 -26.60 -15.12
N GLY A 1035 -1.07 -26.49 -13.79
CA GLY A 1035 0.19 -26.43 -13.07
C GLY A 1035 1.08 -27.61 -13.49
N VAL A 1036 2.33 -27.32 -13.84
CA VAL A 1036 3.35 -28.26 -14.36
C VAL A 1036 3.23 -28.59 -15.85
N GLY A 1037 3.63 -27.65 -16.73
CA GLY A 1037 4.09 -27.94 -18.10
C GLY A 1037 3.09 -28.56 -19.10
N GLU A 1038 1.90 -28.97 -18.67
CA GLU A 1038 0.88 -29.59 -19.50
C GLU A 1038 -0.21 -28.54 -19.84
N PHE A 1039 -0.41 -28.32 -21.14
CA PHE A 1039 -1.56 -27.57 -21.64
C PHE A 1039 -2.82 -28.41 -21.43
N VAL A 1040 -3.96 -27.76 -21.12
CA VAL A 1040 -5.26 -28.44 -21.06
C VAL A 1040 -5.47 -29.24 -22.35
N ASP A 1041 -5.79 -30.53 -22.21
CA ASP A 1041 -5.90 -31.50 -23.30
C ASP A 1041 -6.86 -30.99 -24.40
N LEU A 1042 -6.40 -31.06 -25.65
CA LEU A 1042 -7.11 -30.59 -26.85
C LEU A 1042 -8.19 -31.59 -27.32
N SER A 1043 -8.39 -32.70 -26.60
CA SER A 1043 -9.18 -33.83 -27.07
C SER A 1043 -10.67 -33.51 -27.24
N ALA A 1044 -11.30 -32.69 -26.39
CA ALA A 1044 -12.72 -32.32 -26.53
C ALA A 1044 -12.99 -31.40 -27.73
N SER A 1045 -12.18 -30.36 -27.91
CA SER A 1045 -12.32 -29.46 -29.06
C SER A 1045 -11.93 -30.12 -30.37
N ASN A 1046 -10.91 -30.98 -30.40
CA ASN A 1046 -10.62 -31.81 -31.57
C ASN A 1046 -11.69 -32.88 -31.82
N ARG A 1047 -12.50 -33.31 -30.84
CA ARG A 1047 -13.70 -34.13 -31.13
C ARG A 1047 -14.82 -33.32 -31.78
N ILE A 1048 -14.99 -32.06 -31.36
CA ILE A 1048 -16.03 -31.17 -31.89
C ILE A 1048 -15.64 -30.57 -33.25
N ILE A 1049 -14.37 -30.18 -33.43
CA ILE A 1049 -13.80 -29.48 -34.58
C ILE A 1049 -12.95 -30.42 -35.47
N GLY A 1050 -12.23 -31.36 -34.86
CA GLY A 1050 -11.23 -32.23 -35.50
C GLY A 1050 -11.75 -33.59 -35.97
N ALA A 1051 -12.98 -33.67 -36.49
CA ALA A 1051 -13.15 -34.55 -37.65
C ALA A 1051 -12.52 -33.84 -38.86
N LYS A 1052 -11.20 -33.95 -38.93
CA LYS A 1052 -10.41 -33.41 -40.05
C LYS A 1052 -10.65 -34.15 -41.37
N ASP A 1053 -11.53 -35.14 -41.39
CA ASP A 1053 -12.16 -35.67 -42.59
C ASP A 1053 -13.67 -35.66 -42.38
N HIS A 1054 -14.38 -34.74 -43.04
CA HIS A 1054 -15.81 -34.79 -43.37
C HIS A 1054 -16.88 -35.21 -42.31
N ALA A 1055 -16.56 -35.47 -41.04
CA ALA A 1055 -17.41 -36.27 -40.14
C ALA A 1055 -17.92 -35.60 -38.85
N SER A 1056 -17.44 -34.43 -38.40
CA SER A 1056 -17.97 -33.73 -37.19
C SER A 1056 -19.06 -32.72 -37.54
N ILE A 1057 -19.16 -32.38 -38.83
CA ILE A 1057 -20.29 -31.69 -39.45
C ILE A 1057 -21.51 -32.65 -39.56
N GLN A 1058 -21.31 -33.97 -39.43
CA GLN A 1058 -22.35 -34.96 -39.72
C GLN A 1058 -23.41 -35.16 -38.64
N MET A 1059 -23.32 -34.71 -37.38
CA MET A 1059 -24.41 -35.06 -36.44
C MET A 1059 -25.71 -34.29 -36.68
N ASN A 1060 -25.65 -32.99 -36.95
CA ASN A 1060 -26.86 -32.23 -37.32
C ASN A 1060 -27.15 -32.33 -38.83
N VAL A 1061 -26.13 -32.54 -39.67
CA VAL A 1061 -26.32 -32.75 -41.11
C VAL A 1061 -26.81 -34.16 -41.42
N ALA A 1062 -26.44 -35.23 -40.68
CA ALA A 1062 -26.99 -36.57 -40.88
C ALA A 1062 -28.46 -36.68 -40.45
N GLU A 1063 -28.91 -35.84 -39.52
CA GLU A 1063 -30.33 -35.74 -39.14
C GLU A 1063 -31.12 -34.98 -40.22
N VAL A 1064 -30.51 -33.95 -40.82
CA VAL A 1064 -31.03 -33.26 -42.00
C VAL A 1064 -30.99 -34.17 -43.24
N ASP A 1065 -29.94 -34.93 -43.49
CA ASP A 1065 -29.76 -35.86 -44.61
C ASP A 1065 -30.70 -37.07 -44.46
N LYS A 1066 -30.87 -37.62 -43.25
CA LYS A 1066 -31.90 -38.63 -42.93
C LYS A 1066 -33.32 -38.15 -43.26
N VAL A 1067 -33.60 -36.87 -43.03
CA VAL A 1067 -34.95 -36.28 -43.18
C VAL A 1067 -35.17 -35.67 -44.58
N THR A 1068 -34.11 -35.27 -45.27
CA THR A 1068 -34.15 -34.65 -46.62
C THR A 1068 -33.79 -35.61 -47.75
N GLY A 1069 -33.29 -36.81 -47.44
CA GLY A 1069 -32.94 -37.83 -48.42
C GLY A 1069 -31.69 -37.52 -49.25
N ARG A 1070 -30.75 -36.72 -48.71
CA ARG A 1070 -29.45 -36.44 -49.32
C ARG A 1070 -28.36 -37.37 -48.80
#